data_AF-Q4CMS0-F1
#
_entry.id   AF-Q4CMS0-F1
#
_cell.length_a   1.000
_cell.length_b   1.000
_cell.length_c   1.000
_cell.angle_alpha   90.00
_cell.angle_beta   90.00
_cell.angle_gamma   90.00
#
_symmetry.space_group_name_H-M   'P 1'
#
loop_
_entity.id
_entity.type
_entity.pdbx_description
1 polymer ?
#
loop_
_entity_poly.entity_id
_entity_poly.type
_entity_poly.pdbx_seq_one_letter_code
_entity_poly.pdbx_strand_id
1 'polypeptide(L)'
;DGGGIIVKGNTLITTEEGQGVESSVCVNAIDVRNGGYFDVENTTMSAANGVYIFGDTTVSTAGLLRVADCIFIGSTKVLTSALSYLSGSVTLEGGAQWRVEGNSVGAASVLNIPHFQHKIQLSGSGTTVALAHNRRVDSSVSFAKFLPSSIVVKLPARFVVGCNLQGDGEVSYDDVFPEGVEVFRCGTCNDDAACYMPGTESVDRGSCSCSCKDGWHGASCLPFEVPDTVVPPVAERAVDGDTSCVVNQTLTSLALDMWKTHHCYVGVTFSGVGAVLTFFLDSMPLHLPINITLTRCTFREGAALQFVGGASAAESSGVLIRVSRTVMRSSVVAFALALPQHCDIAVTEVDAVQSSEVQLPHIRTNMLSVFLLVSIMFSASSLLVSNIKAHSLRYGALGLYSTGTLTLERGSSLYVQYCSFAGYMHMFYVNILSVSDHCVFALLNNTMSSGTSLLCQQQELSVSDHSVLRVVGNSGPVSYAIYSLSFFTVHYSSWLDWRDNDVGVGAMFHYSLITTMNIDGSSVVTLTGCKMGSTGLSVPLLSQADAGYRFVAGCLTVAGREVTTAAELGLNGITNVTTVAACGECTKEGDCFAPLTTAVIDCKCHCAAGGHGDVCVPVPVPAGPPPPPLRPPPTPPPPPVGECISDMVYPEVAQAVGGGLSWLCYRNVTFSGGGMSLTVLVGAMTGDVANVTFDGCTWRDGAVLLLLGNAYAAVGALNIVVTGNRFSDALLSPEGVFQPHTKITISVNRFTVTRPIPRPGLELDCPSCVVMNGLVISNDSAVVLSGNVFQSVTTSSSAIYVVGSPLRVLWKSLFAVLSNTFHMAGGDGTLIYLEGPRYSSSLSVLNNSAVVIRGNAVTRPVKCFVLLIWTLDVESHSAVVFQGNEMQRSSVVFYSSDSSNIYYNSWLQLSGNLCRESPSEAFAFLYPKVNLRDSTVSVSGNQFVSSTVSPTVLLIPKSSRDLTNGAIVAACNTVNGEEEANYAIPSVYNATIMTCSDPCTLAASCFPAYTTTASSEGCACACAEGGYGDACLPVAVPEPPGTDGADLCVRDVRVDVEVNAGLGTSVACYVGVTFAADVVVDVESMSGSVRNVTLANCLFVGGASLYVVGWRSDPTAGQRVDVLISGLESCSGGGVVVANRFPPGSRVAVVDSVLIAEKRVAYRGAYGLG
;
A
#
# COMPACT_ATOMS: atom_id res chain seq x y z
N ASP A 1 -30.21 32.50 3.24
CA ASP A 1 -31.47 32.55 4.01
C ASP A 1 -31.84 34.01 4.23
N GLY A 2 -32.85 34.52 3.52
CA GLY A 2 -33.30 35.93 3.56
C GLY A 2 -32.32 37.01 3.08
N GLY A 3 -31.01 36.76 3.09
CA GLY A 3 -29.99 37.63 2.51
C GLY A 3 -29.82 37.42 1.00
N GLY A 4 -29.00 38.26 0.37
CA GLY A 4 -28.71 38.13 -1.04
C GLY A 4 -27.33 38.57 -1.48
N ILE A 5 -26.96 38.13 -2.69
CA ILE A 5 -25.73 38.48 -3.40
C ILE A 5 -26.14 39.17 -4.69
N ILE A 6 -25.52 40.31 -4.99
CA ILE A 6 -25.76 41.08 -6.22
C ILE A 6 -24.42 41.30 -6.93
N VAL A 7 -24.38 40.94 -8.21
CA VAL A 7 -23.32 41.31 -9.15
C VAL A 7 -23.94 42.24 -10.19
N LYS A 8 -23.80 43.55 -10.00
CA LYS A 8 -24.48 44.56 -10.84
C LYS A 8 -23.51 45.56 -11.45
N GLY A 9 -23.63 45.84 -12.75
CA GLY A 9 -22.90 46.92 -13.42
C GLY A 9 -21.40 46.66 -13.60
N ASN A 10 -20.96 45.40 -13.56
CA ASN A 10 -19.54 45.04 -13.60
C ASN A 10 -19.07 44.70 -15.02
N THR A 11 -17.76 44.70 -15.22
CA THR A 11 -17.09 44.08 -16.37
C THR A 11 -16.16 42.99 -15.86
N LEU A 12 -16.46 41.72 -16.18
CA LEU A 12 -15.75 40.53 -15.72
C LEU A 12 -15.06 39.84 -16.91
N ILE A 13 -13.73 39.70 -16.87
CA ILE A 13 -12.94 39.20 -18.01
C ILE A 13 -11.91 38.17 -17.51
N THR A 14 -11.83 37.00 -18.15
CA THR A 14 -10.74 36.03 -17.94
C THR A 14 -9.66 36.19 -19.02
N THR A 15 -8.39 36.33 -18.65
CA THR A 15 -7.27 36.59 -19.59
C THR A 15 -6.40 35.38 -19.93
N GLU A 16 -6.40 34.31 -19.13
CA GLU A 16 -5.56 33.13 -19.37
C GLU A 16 -6.28 32.07 -20.22
N GLU A 17 -5.65 31.68 -21.34
CA GLU A 17 -6.27 30.90 -22.42
C GLU A 17 -6.03 29.38 -22.36
N GLY A 18 -5.79 28.77 -21.19
CA GLY A 18 -5.20 27.42 -21.17
C GLY A 18 -5.67 26.40 -20.14
N GLN A 19 -6.55 26.73 -19.20
CA GLN A 19 -6.72 25.90 -17.99
C GLN A 19 -8.17 25.61 -17.60
N GLY A 20 -9.14 25.58 -18.51
CA GLY A 20 -10.41 24.87 -18.30
C GLY A 20 -11.33 25.32 -17.15
N VAL A 21 -10.98 26.37 -16.38
CA VAL A 21 -11.77 26.95 -15.27
C VAL A 21 -12.03 28.44 -15.53
N GLU A 22 -12.40 28.77 -16.77
CA GLU A 22 -12.59 30.15 -17.26
C GLU A 22 -14.06 30.57 -17.11
N SER A 23 -14.49 31.02 -15.92
CA SER A 23 -15.84 31.59 -15.74
C SER A 23 -15.83 33.00 -15.20
N SER A 24 -16.82 33.82 -15.58
CA SER A 24 -16.96 35.19 -15.05
C SER A 24 -17.45 35.20 -13.61
N VAL A 25 -18.36 34.28 -13.27
CA VAL A 25 -18.88 34.04 -11.93
C VAL A 25 -18.85 32.53 -11.69
N CYS A 26 -18.09 32.08 -10.68
CA CYS A 26 -18.05 30.67 -10.28
C CYS A 26 -18.69 30.50 -8.91
N VAL A 27 -19.64 29.58 -8.78
CA VAL A 27 -20.30 29.27 -7.52
C VAL A 27 -20.24 27.77 -7.26
N ASN A 28 -19.73 27.37 -6.10
CA ASN A 28 -19.58 25.96 -5.77
C ASN A 28 -20.91 25.29 -5.46
N ALA A 29 -21.79 25.93 -4.69
CA ALA A 29 -23.16 25.47 -4.43
C ALA A 29 -24.01 26.66 -3.99
N ILE A 30 -25.30 26.65 -4.30
CA ILE A 30 -26.24 27.73 -3.96
C ILE A 30 -27.38 27.14 -3.15
N ASP A 31 -27.60 27.62 -1.92
CA ASP A 31 -28.81 27.33 -1.13
C ASP A 31 -29.51 28.65 -0.81
N VAL A 32 -30.53 28.96 -1.60
CA VAL A 32 -31.31 30.20 -1.50
C VAL A 32 -32.69 29.85 -0.98
N ARG A 33 -33.08 30.48 0.13
CA ARG A 33 -34.34 30.22 0.82
C ARG A 33 -34.90 31.46 1.51
N ASN A 34 -36.20 31.43 1.81
CA ASN A 34 -36.97 32.45 2.50
C ASN A 34 -36.82 33.85 1.89
N GLY A 35 -37.07 33.99 0.59
CA GLY A 35 -36.92 35.28 -0.10
C GLY A 35 -35.48 35.72 -0.37
N GLY A 36 -34.47 34.89 -0.03
CA GLY A 36 -33.09 35.17 -0.40
C GLY A 36 -32.88 35.21 -1.91
N TYR A 37 -31.77 35.79 -2.36
CA TYR A 37 -31.54 35.97 -3.79
C TYR A 37 -30.06 35.93 -4.20
N PHE A 38 -29.82 35.47 -5.42
CA PHE A 38 -28.55 35.59 -6.12
C PHE A 38 -28.84 36.21 -7.48
N ASP A 39 -28.37 37.44 -7.69
CA ASP A 39 -28.72 38.27 -8.86
C ASP A 39 -27.45 38.74 -9.56
N VAL A 40 -27.36 38.44 -10.86
CA VAL A 40 -26.33 38.95 -11.76
C VAL A 40 -27.04 39.82 -12.78
N GLU A 41 -26.86 41.13 -12.70
CA GLU A 41 -27.62 42.10 -13.50
C GLU A 41 -26.68 43.07 -14.20
N ASN A 42 -27.02 43.49 -15.44
CA ASN A 42 -26.32 44.57 -16.14
C ASN A 42 -24.78 44.42 -16.14
N THR A 43 -24.30 43.18 -16.28
CA THR A 43 -22.88 42.84 -16.16
C THR A 43 -22.36 42.40 -17.52
N THR A 44 -21.21 42.96 -17.92
CA THR A 44 -20.48 42.53 -19.11
C THR A 44 -19.50 41.42 -18.72
N MET A 45 -19.59 40.27 -19.36
CA MET A 45 -18.84 39.05 -19.07
C MET A 45 -18.08 38.57 -20.32
N SER A 46 -16.81 38.24 -20.18
CA SER A 46 -15.98 37.66 -21.25
C SER A 46 -15.14 36.51 -20.70
N ALA A 47 -15.59 35.27 -20.92
CA ALA A 47 -14.95 34.05 -20.41
C ALA A 47 -15.44 32.81 -21.18
N ALA A 48 -14.92 31.61 -20.89
CA ALA A 48 -15.53 30.38 -21.43
C ALA A 48 -16.97 30.21 -20.94
N ASN A 49 -17.25 30.51 -19.67
CA ASN A 49 -18.60 30.45 -19.10
C ASN A 49 -18.97 31.76 -18.38
N GLY A 50 -20.24 32.16 -18.43
CA GLY A 50 -20.73 33.33 -17.72
C GLY A 50 -20.81 33.06 -16.22
N VAL A 51 -21.92 32.42 -15.82
CA VAL A 51 -22.19 31.92 -14.47
C VAL A 51 -22.02 30.40 -14.47
N TYR A 52 -21.01 29.90 -13.75
CA TYR A 52 -20.72 28.49 -13.57
C TYR A 52 -21.19 28.04 -12.18
N ILE A 53 -22.10 27.08 -12.15
CA ILE A 53 -22.59 26.44 -10.91
C ILE A 53 -22.00 25.03 -10.83
N PHE A 54 -21.06 24.80 -9.92
CA PHE A 54 -20.30 23.55 -9.85
C PHE A 54 -21.03 22.41 -9.15
N GLY A 55 -21.79 22.70 -8.09
CA GLY A 55 -22.44 21.71 -7.24
C GLY A 55 -23.95 21.88 -7.20
N ASP A 56 -24.61 21.02 -6.42
CA ASP A 56 -26.06 21.02 -6.32
C ASP A 56 -26.58 22.35 -5.75
N THR A 57 -27.63 22.86 -6.37
CA THR A 57 -28.26 24.13 -6.04
C THR A 57 -29.71 23.91 -5.62
N THR A 58 -30.09 24.49 -4.49
CA THR A 58 -31.46 24.51 -4.00
C THR A 58 -31.95 25.95 -3.96
N VAL A 59 -33.10 26.21 -4.58
CA VAL A 59 -33.82 27.48 -4.47
C VAL A 59 -35.20 27.13 -3.91
N SER A 60 -35.49 27.53 -2.69
CA SER A 60 -36.74 27.19 -2.01
C SER A 60 -37.45 28.43 -1.49
N THR A 61 -38.72 28.29 -1.08
CA THR A 61 -39.42 29.28 -0.22
C THR A 61 -39.31 30.73 -0.72
N ALA A 62 -39.80 30.98 -1.94
CA ALA A 62 -39.71 32.27 -2.63
C ALA A 62 -38.28 32.81 -2.85
N GLY A 63 -37.28 31.92 -2.94
CA GLY A 63 -35.94 32.30 -3.37
C GLY A 63 -35.87 32.74 -4.83
N LEU A 64 -34.86 33.54 -5.18
CA LEU A 64 -34.58 33.95 -6.56
C LEU A 64 -33.13 33.67 -6.97
N LEU A 65 -32.96 32.98 -8.10
CA LEU A 65 -31.72 32.97 -8.86
C LEU A 65 -31.94 33.75 -10.15
N ARG A 66 -31.15 34.77 -10.46
CA ARG A 66 -31.39 35.64 -11.63
C ARG A 66 -30.10 36.02 -12.35
N VAL A 67 -30.14 35.92 -13.68
CA VAL A 67 -29.12 36.45 -14.60
C VAL A 67 -29.85 37.30 -15.62
N ALA A 68 -29.75 38.62 -15.48
CA ALA A 68 -30.55 39.57 -16.24
C ALA A 68 -29.72 40.66 -16.92
N ASP A 69 -30.13 41.07 -18.12
CA ASP A 69 -29.58 42.23 -18.84
C ASP A 69 -28.04 42.20 -19.00
N CYS A 70 -27.43 41.02 -19.01
CA CYS A 70 -25.99 40.86 -19.11
C CYS A 70 -25.54 40.76 -20.57
N ILE A 71 -24.32 41.19 -20.84
CA ILE A 71 -23.64 40.98 -22.12
C ILE A 71 -22.59 39.88 -21.89
N PHE A 72 -22.73 38.71 -22.50
CA PHE A 72 -21.76 37.63 -22.39
C PHE A 72 -21.10 37.30 -23.72
N ILE A 73 -19.76 37.31 -23.73
CA ILE A 73 -18.92 36.88 -24.84
C ILE A 73 -18.25 35.57 -24.43
N GLY A 74 -18.68 34.48 -25.07
CA GLY A 74 -18.07 33.16 -24.89
C GLY A 74 -16.71 33.03 -25.57
N SER A 75 -15.87 32.15 -25.04
CA SER A 75 -14.64 31.72 -25.71
C SER A 75 -14.95 30.78 -26.89
N THR A 76 -14.34 31.03 -28.04
CA THR A 76 -14.40 30.13 -29.21
C THR A 76 -13.38 28.98 -29.15
N LYS A 77 -12.49 29.00 -28.15
CA LYS A 77 -11.40 28.03 -28.00
C LYS A 77 -11.78 26.78 -27.20
N VAL A 78 -12.89 26.82 -26.45
CA VAL A 78 -13.41 25.66 -25.69
C VAL A 78 -14.52 24.94 -26.45
N LEU A 79 -14.69 23.64 -26.21
CA LEU A 79 -15.73 22.82 -26.87
C LEU A 79 -17.16 23.29 -26.57
N THR A 80 -17.40 23.84 -25.38
CA THR A 80 -18.71 24.32 -24.95
C THR A 80 -18.59 25.55 -24.06
N SER A 81 -19.16 26.67 -24.51
CA SER A 81 -19.29 27.92 -23.75
C SER A 81 -20.78 28.19 -23.47
N ALA A 82 -21.11 28.63 -22.26
CA ALA A 82 -22.49 28.98 -21.90
C ALA A 82 -22.60 30.16 -20.92
N LEU A 83 -23.65 30.97 -21.06
CA LEU A 83 -23.98 32.02 -20.10
C LEU A 83 -24.31 31.42 -18.73
N SER A 84 -25.14 30.37 -18.69
CA SER A 84 -25.40 29.57 -17.49
C SER A 84 -24.89 28.15 -17.70
N TYR A 85 -23.89 27.75 -16.93
CA TYR A 85 -23.28 26.41 -16.98
C TYR A 85 -23.56 25.65 -15.68
N LEU A 86 -24.28 24.53 -15.76
CA LEU A 86 -24.68 23.73 -14.59
C LEU A 86 -23.89 22.41 -14.53
N SER A 87 -22.95 22.30 -13.61
CA SER A 87 -22.25 21.05 -13.26
C SER A 87 -22.80 20.38 -11.99
N GLY A 88 -24.01 20.75 -11.59
CA GLY A 88 -24.77 20.18 -10.48
C GLY A 88 -26.27 20.19 -10.78
N SER A 89 -27.07 19.51 -9.97
CA SER A 89 -28.53 19.54 -10.09
C SER A 89 -29.10 20.84 -9.49
N VAL A 90 -30.18 21.36 -10.07
CA VAL A 90 -30.89 22.53 -9.55
C VAL A 90 -32.28 22.11 -9.12
N THR A 91 -32.60 22.26 -7.85
CA THR A 91 -33.92 21.97 -7.29
C THR A 91 -34.62 23.27 -6.91
N LEU A 92 -35.78 23.53 -7.51
CA LEU A 92 -36.63 24.67 -7.21
C LEU A 92 -37.93 24.22 -6.55
N GLU A 93 -38.27 24.82 -5.41
CA GLU A 93 -39.52 24.53 -4.70
C GLU A 93 -40.11 25.71 -3.92
N GLY A 94 -41.37 25.59 -3.52
CA GLY A 94 -42.02 26.54 -2.62
C GLY A 94 -42.09 27.99 -3.15
N GLY A 95 -42.39 28.17 -4.44
CA GLY A 95 -42.49 29.50 -5.05
C GLY A 95 -41.16 30.09 -5.52
N ALA A 96 -40.08 29.31 -5.48
CA ALA A 96 -38.77 29.73 -5.96
C ALA A 96 -38.74 29.99 -7.47
N GLN A 97 -37.90 30.92 -7.91
CA GLN A 97 -37.70 31.17 -9.33
C GLN A 97 -36.24 31.17 -9.75
N TRP A 98 -36.00 30.71 -10.98
CA TRP A 98 -34.75 30.94 -11.70
C TRP A 98 -35.04 31.64 -13.03
N ARG A 99 -34.47 32.84 -13.19
CA ARG A 99 -34.69 33.70 -14.36
C ARG A 99 -33.38 33.93 -15.10
N VAL A 100 -33.36 33.62 -16.40
CA VAL A 100 -32.28 34.04 -17.31
C VAL A 100 -32.94 34.86 -18.41
N GLU A 101 -32.85 36.19 -18.28
CA GLU A 101 -33.68 37.11 -19.07
C GLU A 101 -32.93 38.33 -19.61
N GLY A 102 -33.32 38.83 -20.79
CA GLY A 102 -32.76 40.08 -21.34
C GLY A 102 -31.28 40.04 -21.72
N ASN A 103 -30.63 38.87 -21.72
CA ASN A 103 -29.18 38.78 -21.93
C ASN A 103 -28.80 38.81 -23.41
N SER A 104 -27.67 39.44 -23.73
CA SER A 104 -27.02 39.39 -25.05
C SER A 104 -25.85 38.41 -25.03
N VAL A 105 -25.94 37.30 -25.78
CA VAL A 105 -24.97 36.20 -25.75
C VAL A 105 -24.26 36.04 -27.10
N GLY A 106 -22.94 36.21 -27.12
CA GLY A 106 -22.06 35.98 -28.28
C GLY A 106 -21.25 34.70 -28.16
N ALA A 107 -21.14 33.92 -29.24
CA ALA A 107 -20.33 32.69 -29.34
C ALA A 107 -20.54 31.64 -28.23
N ALA A 108 -21.73 31.59 -27.61
CA ALA A 108 -22.05 30.66 -26.53
C ALA A 108 -23.54 30.28 -26.50
N SER A 109 -23.88 29.22 -25.78
CA SER A 109 -25.27 28.87 -25.45
C SER A 109 -25.78 29.71 -24.28
N VAL A 110 -27.09 29.88 -24.16
CA VAL A 110 -27.70 30.52 -22.97
C VAL A 110 -27.60 29.58 -21.76
N LEU A 111 -27.85 28.29 -21.98
CA LEU A 111 -27.85 27.25 -20.94
C LEU A 111 -27.12 25.98 -21.41
N ASN A 112 -26.26 25.43 -20.56
CA ASN A 112 -25.60 24.14 -20.77
C ASN A 112 -25.63 23.26 -19.52
N ILE A 113 -26.00 21.98 -19.69
CA ILE A 113 -25.91 20.92 -18.69
C ILE A 113 -25.08 19.78 -19.31
N PRO A 114 -23.80 19.63 -18.94
CA PRO A 114 -22.87 18.75 -19.64
C PRO A 114 -23.10 17.28 -19.31
N HIS A 115 -23.57 16.94 -18.11
CA HIS A 115 -23.77 15.57 -17.67
C HIS A 115 -25.25 15.24 -17.53
N PHE A 116 -25.66 14.11 -18.14
CA PHE A 116 -27.04 13.61 -18.14
C PHE A 116 -27.61 13.31 -16.75
N GLN A 117 -26.75 13.18 -15.73
CA GLN A 117 -27.16 12.90 -14.35
C GLN A 117 -27.68 14.16 -13.65
N HIS A 118 -27.22 15.35 -14.05
CA HIS A 118 -27.67 16.61 -13.48
C HIS A 118 -29.04 16.98 -14.02
N LYS A 119 -29.91 17.44 -13.11
CA LYS A 119 -31.31 17.74 -13.42
C LYS A 119 -31.73 19.10 -12.89
N ILE A 120 -32.60 19.77 -13.64
CA ILE A 120 -33.40 20.89 -13.15
C ILE A 120 -34.74 20.30 -12.72
N GLN A 121 -35.02 20.31 -11.41
CA GLN A 121 -36.23 19.77 -10.82
C GLN A 121 -37.08 20.91 -10.26
N LEU A 122 -38.32 21.05 -10.74
CA LEU A 122 -39.26 22.06 -10.26
C LEU A 122 -40.44 21.39 -9.58
N SER A 123 -40.84 21.91 -8.42
CA SER A 123 -42.05 21.46 -7.74
C SER A 123 -42.72 22.56 -6.92
N GLY A 124 -44.03 22.43 -6.68
CA GLY A 124 -44.79 23.39 -5.88
C GLY A 124 -45.37 24.56 -6.68
N SER A 125 -46.35 25.25 -6.09
CA SER A 125 -47.06 26.39 -6.69
C SER A 125 -46.22 27.66 -6.72
N GLY A 126 -46.27 28.37 -7.85
CA GLY A 126 -45.52 29.62 -8.06
C GLY A 126 -44.03 29.41 -8.35
N THR A 127 -43.58 28.15 -8.39
CA THR A 127 -42.20 27.79 -8.73
C THR A 127 -42.01 27.86 -10.24
N THR A 128 -41.09 28.71 -10.71
CA THR A 128 -40.94 29.02 -12.14
C THR A 128 -39.48 29.07 -12.58
N VAL A 129 -39.14 28.40 -13.69
CA VAL A 129 -37.91 28.67 -14.45
C VAL A 129 -38.29 29.45 -15.71
N ALA A 130 -37.66 30.61 -15.94
CA ALA A 130 -37.94 31.47 -17.08
C ALA A 130 -36.68 31.75 -17.91
N LEU A 131 -36.71 31.38 -19.20
CA LEU A 131 -35.70 31.70 -20.20
C LEU A 131 -36.33 32.64 -21.26
N ALA A 132 -36.24 33.95 -21.05
CA ALA A 132 -37.02 34.91 -21.83
C ALA A 132 -36.20 36.10 -22.35
N HIS A 133 -36.52 36.63 -23.53
CA HIS A 133 -35.91 37.87 -24.05
C HIS A 133 -34.37 37.83 -24.21
N ASN A 134 -33.76 36.65 -24.31
CA ASN A 134 -32.32 36.54 -24.54
C ASN A 134 -32.03 36.67 -26.03
N ARG A 135 -31.06 37.52 -26.40
CA ARG A 135 -30.60 37.71 -27.77
C ARG A 135 -29.26 37.02 -27.98
N ARG A 136 -29.21 36.04 -28.88
CA ARG A 136 -27.97 35.39 -29.32
C ARG A 136 -27.46 36.03 -30.60
N VAL A 137 -26.25 36.57 -30.56
CA VAL A 137 -25.64 37.32 -31.68
C VAL A 137 -25.12 36.37 -32.77
N ASP A 138 -24.61 35.20 -32.39
CA ASP A 138 -23.99 34.23 -33.30
C ASP A 138 -24.94 33.06 -33.64
N SER A 139 -25.11 32.74 -34.92
CA SER A 139 -26.00 31.66 -35.37
C SER A 139 -25.37 30.26 -35.28
N SER A 140 -24.06 30.15 -35.08
CA SER A 140 -23.31 28.88 -35.16
C SER A 140 -23.44 27.95 -33.93
N VAL A 141 -23.83 28.48 -32.77
CA VAL A 141 -23.95 27.72 -31.51
C VAL A 141 -25.42 27.43 -31.22
N SER A 142 -25.79 26.32 -30.57
CA SER A 142 -27.19 26.06 -30.20
C SER A 142 -27.67 26.95 -29.04
N PHE A 143 -28.98 27.22 -28.96
CA PHE A 143 -29.57 28.07 -27.90
C PHE A 143 -29.31 27.50 -26.51
N ALA A 144 -29.54 26.20 -26.37
CA ALA A 144 -29.18 25.44 -25.19
C ALA A 144 -28.53 24.10 -25.57
N LYS A 145 -27.79 23.51 -24.62
CA LYS A 145 -27.14 22.19 -24.75
C LYS A 145 -27.43 21.36 -23.51
N PHE A 146 -28.37 20.44 -23.60
CA PHE A 146 -28.66 19.44 -22.58
C PHE A 146 -29.56 18.36 -23.19
N LEU A 147 -29.77 17.26 -22.46
CA LEU A 147 -30.79 16.28 -22.85
C LEU A 147 -32.16 16.73 -22.33
N PRO A 148 -33.26 16.58 -23.11
CA PRO A 148 -34.60 16.92 -22.64
C PRO A 148 -34.98 16.24 -21.31
N SER A 149 -34.42 15.06 -21.02
CA SER A 149 -34.60 14.33 -19.76
C SER A 149 -33.94 14.98 -18.53
N SER A 150 -33.07 15.98 -18.71
CA SER A 150 -32.48 16.77 -17.63
C SER A 150 -33.47 17.74 -17.00
N ILE A 151 -34.64 17.99 -17.63
CA ILE A 151 -35.66 18.88 -17.10
C ILE A 151 -36.83 18.04 -16.55
N VAL A 152 -37.16 18.26 -15.27
CA VAL A 152 -38.27 17.58 -14.58
C VAL A 152 -39.18 18.63 -13.96
N VAL A 153 -40.34 18.86 -14.59
CA VAL A 153 -41.36 19.80 -14.11
C VAL A 153 -42.50 19.03 -13.43
N LYS A 154 -42.71 19.23 -12.12
CA LYS A 154 -43.90 18.73 -11.41
C LYS A 154 -44.92 19.85 -11.28
N LEU A 155 -46.02 19.76 -12.02
CA LEU A 155 -47.14 20.70 -11.90
C LEU A 155 -47.59 20.84 -10.43
N PRO A 156 -47.94 22.05 -9.97
CA PRO A 156 -48.23 23.27 -10.76
C PRO A 156 -47.01 24.16 -11.07
N ALA A 157 -45.78 23.69 -10.86
CA ALA A 157 -44.58 24.42 -11.26
C ALA A 157 -44.52 24.61 -12.78
N ARG A 158 -43.86 25.68 -13.25
CA ARG A 158 -43.79 26.05 -14.67
C ARG A 158 -42.36 26.22 -15.14
N PHE A 159 -42.08 25.78 -16.36
CA PHE A 159 -40.87 26.12 -17.08
C PHE A 159 -41.31 26.85 -18.34
N VAL A 160 -40.96 28.13 -18.46
CA VAL A 160 -41.38 29.01 -19.57
C VAL A 160 -40.17 29.45 -20.39
N VAL A 161 -40.27 29.35 -21.72
CA VAL A 161 -39.24 29.79 -22.66
C VAL A 161 -39.90 30.58 -23.79
N GLY A 162 -39.38 31.77 -24.11
CA GLY A 162 -40.01 32.56 -25.17
C GLY A 162 -39.41 33.92 -25.42
N CYS A 163 -39.74 34.47 -26.58
CA CYS A 163 -39.14 35.69 -27.13
C CYS A 163 -37.61 35.74 -27.08
N ASN A 164 -36.94 34.60 -27.24
CA ASN A 164 -35.48 34.59 -27.42
C ASN A 164 -35.15 34.79 -28.90
N LEU A 165 -34.16 35.62 -29.20
CA LEU A 165 -33.77 35.99 -30.55
C LEU A 165 -32.46 35.32 -30.94
N GLN A 166 -32.36 34.83 -32.18
CA GLN A 166 -31.12 34.44 -32.85
C GLN A 166 -30.89 35.39 -34.02
N GLY A 167 -29.91 36.29 -33.89
CA GLY A 167 -29.78 37.44 -34.77
C GLY A 167 -30.98 38.38 -34.61
N ASP A 168 -31.79 38.48 -35.67
CA ASP A 168 -33.01 39.32 -35.72
C ASP A 168 -34.31 38.49 -35.77
N GLY A 169 -34.23 37.16 -35.72
CA GLY A 169 -35.39 36.26 -35.71
C GLY A 169 -35.59 35.55 -34.37
N GLU A 170 -36.82 35.08 -34.09
CA GLU A 170 -37.07 34.22 -32.93
C GLU A 170 -36.42 32.84 -33.07
N VAL A 171 -35.90 32.31 -31.96
CA VAL A 171 -35.31 30.97 -31.87
C VAL A 171 -36.40 29.90 -32.06
N SER A 172 -36.17 28.92 -32.93
CA SER A 172 -36.94 27.68 -32.93
C SER A 172 -36.46 26.74 -31.81
N TYR A 173 -37.40 26.14 -31.09
CA TYR A 173 -37.13 25.23 -29.97
C TYR A 173 -37.43 23.76 -30.30
N ASP A 174 -37.62 23.42 -31.58
CA ASP A 174 -37.91 22.05 -32.02
C ASP A 174 -36.89 21.07 -31.41
N ASP A 175 -37.39 20.05 -30.71
CA ASP A 175 -36.61 19.01 -30.03
C ASP A 175 -35.62 19.47 -28.93
N VAL A 176 -35.62 20.74 -28.53
CA VAL A 176 -34.69 21.26 -27.49
C VAL A 176 -35.21 21.00 -26.07
N PHE A 177 -36.51 21.20 -25.86
CA PHE A 177 -37.17 21.10 -24.55
C PHE A 177 -38.19 19.94 -24.52
N PRO A 178 -38.44 19.31 -23.35
CA PRO A 178 -39.49 18.31 -23.22
C PRO A 178 -40.90 18.95 -23.28
N GLU A 179 -41.93 18.15 -23.57
CA GLU A 179 -43.33 18.61 -23.74
C GLU A 179 -43.91 19.41 -22.55
N GLY A 180 -43.32 19.29 -21.35
CA GLY A 180 -43.75 20.04 -20.16
C GLY A 180 -43.28 21.48 -20.08
N VAL A 181 -42.52 21.96 -21.06
CA VAL A 181 -42.03 23.35 -21.13
C VAL A 181 -42.99 24.20 -21.97
N GLU A 182 -43.45 25.32 -21.40
CA GLU A 182 -44.34 26.27 -22.07
C GLU A 182 -43.56 27.24 -22.96
N VAL A 183 -43.93 27.32 -24.24
CA VAL A 183 -43.28 28.17 -25.23
C VAL A 183 -44.18 29.36 -25.59
N PHE A 184 -43.64 30.59 -25.57
CA PHE A 184 -44.35 31.80 -26.02
C PHE A 184 -43.55 32.62 -27.06
N ARG A 185 -44.25 33.40 -27.89
CA ARG A 185 -43.66 34.19 -28.99
C ARG A 185 -43.42 35.66 -28.59
N CYS A 186 -42.52 36.35 -29.27
CA CYS A 186 -42.39 37.80 -29.09
C CYS A 186 -43.71 38.51 -29.43
N GLY A 187 -44.04 39.53 -28.64
CA GLY A 187 -45.30 40.27 -28.74
C GLY A 187 -46.49 39.61 -28.03
N THR A 188 -46.31 38.42 -27.45
CA THR A 188 -47.28 37.82 -26.52
C THR A 188 -46.79 37.97 -25.09
N CYS A 189 -47.71 38.21 -24.15
CA CYS A 189 -47.37 38.28 -22.73
C CYS A 189 -47.58 36.92 -22.07
N ASN A 190 -46.53 36.37 -21.47
CA ASN A 190 -46.63 35.23 -20.57
C ASN A 190 -46.47 35.73 -19.13
N ASP A 191 -47.50 35.52 -18.31
CA ASP A 191 -47.59 36.06 -16.94
C ASP A 191 -46.40 35.60 -16.06
N ASP A 192 -45.99 34.34 -16.16
CA ASP A 192 -44.88 33.76 -15.38
C ASP A 192 -43.49 34.23 -15.82
N ALA A 193 -43.32 34.49 -17.12
CA ALA A 193 -42.09 35.07 -17.66
C ALA A 193 -41.98 36.55 -17.26
N ALA A 194 -43.08 37.31 -17.33
CA ALA A 194 -43.08 38.74 -17.06
C ALA A 194 -42.95 39.06 -15.55
N CYS A 195 -43.66 38.32 -14.70
CA CYS A 195 -43.88 38.70 -13.30
C CYS A 195 -43.44 37.63 -12.31
N TYR A 196 -42.88 38.04 -11.17
CA TYR A 196 -42.56 37.14 -10.07
C TYR A 196 -43.84 36.77 -9.31
N MET A 197 -44.53 35.74 -9.81
CA MET A 197 -45.88 35.34 -9.37
C MET A 197 -46.13 35.29 -7.86
N PRO A 198 -45.19 34.86 -6.98
CA PRO A 198 -45.42 34.95 -5.54
C PRO A 198 -45.68 36.39 -5.05
N GLY A 199 -45.01 37.37 -5.66
CA GLY A 199 -45.13 38.80 -5.37
C GLY A 199 -46.14 39.57 -6.23
N THR A 200 -46.63 38.99 -7.32
CA THR A 200 -47.57 39.65 -8.22
C THR A 200 -49.01 39.65 -7.69
N GLU A 201 -49.66 40.81 -7.71
CA GLU A 201 -51.08 40.99 -7.39
C GLU A 201 -51.96 40.88 -8.65
N SER A 202 -51.58 41.53 -9.75
CA SER A 202 -52.25 41.42 -11.05
C SER A 202 -51.30 41.66 -12.22
N VAL A 203 -51.64 41.13 -13.39
CA VAL A 203 -50.86 41.29 -14.64
C VAL A 203 -51.75 41.95 -15.69
N ASP A 204 -51.33 43.09 -16.21
CA ASP A 204 -51.95 43.69 -17.39
C ASP A 204 -51.36 43.06 -18.65
N ARG A 205 -52.10 42.12 -19.25
CA ARG A 205 -51.68 41.40 -20.47
C ARG A 205 -51.57 42.28 -21.71
N GLY A 206 -52.18 43.47 -21.72
CA GLY A 206 -52.11 44.41 -22.84
C GLY A 206 -50.77 45.13 -22.92
N SER A 207 -50.25 45.57 -21.77
CA SER A 207 -48.91 46.20 -21.65
C SER A 207 -47.80 45.23 -21.24
N CYS A 208 -48.17 44.01 -20.82
CA CYS A 208 -47.30 43.04 -20.17
C CYS A 208 -46.60 43.58 -18.91
N SER A 209 -47.35 44.30 -18.07
CA SER A 209 -46.86 44.90 -16.83
C SER A 209 -47.43 44.23 -15.59
N CYS A 210 -46.66 44.24 -14.50
CA CYS A 210 -46.99 43.59 -13.23
C CYS A 210 -47.36 44.65 -12.17
N SER A 211 -48.45 44.43 -11.44
CA SER A 211 -48.75 45.14 -10.19
C SER A 211 -48.34 44.26 -9.01
N CYS A 212 -47.59 44.80 -8.06
CA CYS A 212 -46.95 44.06 -6.98
C CYS A 212 -47.72 44.14 -5.67
N LYS A 213 -47.73 43.04 -4.91
CA LYS A 213 -48.23 43.03 -3.53
C LYS A 213 -47.34 43.90 -2.65
N ASP A 214 -47.89 44.35 -1.52
CA ASP A 214 -47.12 45.08 -0.51
C ASP A 214 -45.86 44.31 -0.09
N GLY A 215 -44.71 45.01 -0.10
CA GLY A 215 -43.40 44.44 0.24
C GLY A 215 -42.63 43.81 -0.92
N TRP A 216 -43.16 43.87 -2.14
CA TRP A 216 -42.48 43.42 -3.37
C TRP A 216 -42.12 44.62 -4.25
N HIS A 217 -41.04 44.50 -5.03
CA HIS A 217 -40.34 45.66 -5.59
C HIS A 217 -40.10 45.54 -7.10
N GLY A 218 -40.07 46.68 -7.79
CA GLY A 218 -39.73 46.79 -9.21
C GLY A 218 -40.82 46.32 -10.19
N ALA A 219 -40.55 46.47 -11.48
CA ALA A 219 -41.52 46.18 -12.56
C ALA A 219 -41.92 44.70 -12.66
N SER A 220 -41.10 43.79 -12.12
CA SER A 220 -41.35 42.34 -12.10
C SER A 220 -41.76 41.81 -10.74
N CYS A 221 -41.97 42.66 -9.73
CA CYS A 221 -42.38 42.27 -8.37
C CYS A 221 -41.40 41.33 -7.63
N LEU A 222 -40.12 41.67 -7.63
CA LEU A 222 -39.04 40.91 -6.98
C LEU A 222 -39.10 41.00 -5.44
N PRO A 223 -38.56 40.01 -4.70
CA PRO A 223 -38.57 40.00 -3.23
C PRO A 223 -37.67 41.04 -2.56
N PHE A 224 -36.89 41.80 -3.35
CA PHE A 224 -35.93 42.79 -2.86
C PHE A 224 -35.93 44.04 -3.73
N GLU A 225 -35.61 45.17 -3.12
CA GLU A 225 -35.29 46.40 -3.85
C GLU A 225 -33.86 46.29 -4.41
N VAL A 226 -33.69 46.43 -5.72
CA VAL A 226 -32.36 46.43 -6.34
C VAL A 226 -31.64 47.71 -5.92
N PRO A 227 -30.57 47.68 -5.10
CA PRO A 227 -29.90 48.90 -4.66
C PRO A 227 -29.16 49.56 -5.82
N ASP A 228 -29.36 50.85 -6.04
CA ASP A 228 -28.60 51.62 -7.05
C ASP A 228 -27.20 52.00 -6.57
N THR A 229 -26.93 51.93 -5.26
CA THR A 229 -25.63 52.26 -4.66
C THR A 229 -25.32 51.33 -3.49
N VAL A 230 -24.11 50.75 -3.48
CA VAL A 230 -23.60 49.93 -2.39
C VAL A 230 -22.91 50.85 -1.38
N VAL A 231 -23.52 51.07 -0.22
CA VAL A 231 -22.82 51.61 0.96
C VAL A 231 -22.74 50.49 2.00
N PRO A 232 -21.55 49.94 2.29
CA PRO A 232 -21.42 48.94 3.34
C PRO A 232 -21.63 49.59 4.72
N PRO A 233 -22.43 48.98 5.61
CA PRO A 233 -22.57 49.49 6.97
C PRO A 233 -21.33 49.15 7.78
N VAL A 234 -20.54 50.17 8.14
CA VAL A 234 -19.54 50.07 9.21
C VAL A 234 -20.28 50.27 10.53
N ALA A 235 -20.59 49.18 11.23
CA ALA A 235 -20.94 49.26 12.65
C ALA A 235 -19.79 48.64 13.44
N GLU A 236 -19.04 49.48 14.17
CA GLU A 236 -18.13 49.05 15.22
C GLU A 236 -18.90 48.16 16.20
N ARG A 237 -18.71 46.83 16.11
CA ARG A 237 -19.24 45.91 17.11
C ARG A 237 -18.38 46.01 18.36
N ALA A 238 -19.02 46.02 19.53
CA ALA A 238 -18.32 45.94 20.80
C ALA A 238 -17.58 44.59 20.89
N VAL A 239 -16.26 44.64 21.16
CA VAL A 239 -15.43 43.47 21.42
C VAL A 239 -15.81 42.88 22.78
N ASP A 240 -16.03 41.57 22.86
CA ASP A 240 -16.26 40.87 24.12
C ASP A 240 -14.92 40.76 24.89
N GLY A 241 -14.86 41.45 26.03
CA GLY A 241 -13.71 41.49 26.92
C GLY A 241 -13.69 40.37 27.96
N ASP A 242 -14.63 39.43 27.92
CA ASP A 242 -14.63 38.28 28.83
C ASP A 242 -13.37 37.41 28.62
N THR A 243 -12.67 37.12 29.71
CA THR A 243 -11.46 36.26 29.73
C THR A 243 -11.68 34.97 30.52
N SER A 244 -12.93 34.69 30.91
CA SER A 244 -13.27 33.49 31.67
C SER A 244 -12.99 32.20 30.91
N CYS A 245 -12.63 31.15 31.66
CA CYS A 245 -12.41 29.81 31.11
C CYS A 245 -13.68 28.96 31.29
N VAL A 246 -14.00 28.16 30.27
CA VAL A 246 -14.93 27.04 30.43
C VAL A 246 -14.18 25.91 31.12
N VAL A 247 -14.61 25.51 32.32
CA VAL A 247 -13.88 24.53 33.15
C VAL A 247 -14.73 23.30 33.44
N ASN A 248 -14.16 22.10 33.23
CA ASN A 248 -14.72 20.80 33.63
C ASN A 248 -16.17 20.52 33.14
N GLN A 249 -16.56 21.07 31.99
CA GLN A 249 -17.87 20.79 31.39
C GLN A 249 -17.79 19.69 30.33
N THR A 250 -18.93 19.08 30.02
CA THR A 250 -19.09 18.22 28.84
C THR A 250 -19.96 18.96 27.83
N LEU A 251 -19.46 19.18 26.62
CA LEU A 251 -20.11 19.93 25.56
C LEU A 251 -20.37 19.01 24.37
N THR A 252 -21.63 18.98 23.90
CA THR A 252 -22.07 18.22 22.71
C THR A 252 -22.33 19.11 21.49
N SER A 253 -22.40 20.42 21.73
CA SER A 253 -22.56 21.50 20.75
C SER A 253 -22.10 22.79 21.43
N LEU A 254 -21.58 23.74 20.66
CA LEU A 254 -21.16 25.04 21.16
C LEU A 254 -21.28 26.08 20.03
N ALA A 255 -21.78 27.26 20.36
CA ALA A 255 -21.63 28.46 19.54
C ALA A 255 -20.47 29.30 20.10
N LEU A 256 -19.50 29.64 19.25
CA LEU A 256 -18.37 30.47 19.63
C LEU A 256 -18.66 31.92 19.26
N ASP A 257 -18.41 32.86 20.18
CA ASP A 257 -18.39 34.28 19.84
C ASP A 257 -17.04 34.62 19.20
N MET A 258 -17.03 34.95 17.91
CA MET A 258 -15.82 35.34 17.19
C MET A 258 -15.36 36.77 17.56
N TRP A 259 -16.20 37.60 18.18
CA TRP A 259 -15.82 38.94 18.65
C TRP A 259 -15.16 38.93 20.03
N LYS A 260 -14.88 37.74 20.58
CA LYS A 260 -14.12 37.54 21.82
C LYS A 260 -12.62 37.39 21.53
N THR A 261 -11.78 38.09 22.29
CA THR A 261 -10.31 38.02 22.13
C THR A 261 -9.66 36.86 22.89
N HIS A 262 -10.35 36.32 23.91
CA HIS A 262 -9.79 35.30 24.80
C HIS A 262 -10.72 34.08 24.90
N HIS A 263 -10.27 32.94 24.40
CA HIS A 263 -10.96 31.65 24.50
C HIS A 263 -10.15 30.70 25.37
N CYS A 264 -10.70 30.24 26.48
CA CYS A 264 -10.02 29.35 27.41
C CYS A 264 -10.89 28.15 27.78
N TYR A 265 -10.36 26.94 27.63
CA TYR A 265 -11.01 25.68 27.97
C TYR A 265 -10.07 24.82 28.83
N VAL A 266 -10.54 24.42 30.02
CA VAL A 266 -9.73 23.63 30.96
C VAL A 266 -10.50 22.41 31.44
N GLY A 267 -10.02 21.20 31.17
CA GLY A 267 -10.69 19.97 31.62
C GLY A 267 -12.03 19.68 30.91
N VAL A 268 -12.30 20.34 29.78
CA VAL A 268 -13.57 20.21 29.05
C VAL A 268 -13.59 18.95 28.19
N THR A 269 -14.72 18.24 28.17
CA THR A 269 -14.96 17.07 27.30
C THR A 269 -15.88 17.44 26.15
N PHE A 270 -15.40 17.35 24.91
CA PHE A 270 -16.18 17.53 23.68
C PHE A 270 -16.59 16.16 23.14
N SER A 271 -17.89 15.94 22.97
CA SER A 271 -18.45 14.61 22.63
C SER A 271 -19.43 14.69 21.48
N GLY A 272 -19.20 13.91 20.43
CA GLY A 272 -20.09 13.77 19.29
C GLY A 272 -19.75 14.69 18.12
N VAL A 273 -20.27 14.36 16.94
CA VAL A 273 -20.06 15.10 15.68
C VAL A 273 -20.57 16.55 15.70
N GLY A 274 -21.43 16.91 16.66
CA GLY A 274 -21.88 18.30 16.88
C GLY A 274 -20.92 19.14 17.72
N ALA A 275 -19.98 18.51 18.43
CA ALA A 275 -19.02 19.18 19.32
C ALA A 275 -17.76 19.59 18.55
N VAL A 276 -17.94 20.43 17.54
CA VAL A 276 -16.89 20.91 16.64
C VAL A 276 -16.57 22.36 16.98
N LEU A 277 -15.36 22.60 17.50
CA LEU A 277 -14.88 23.95 17.81
C LEU A 277 -14.19 24.52 16.58
N THR A 278 -14.88 25.39 15.85
CA THR A 278 -14.30 26.04 14.67
C THR A 278 -14.05 27.52 14.95
N PHE A 279 -12.78 27.90 15.02
CA PHE A 279 -12.35 29.29 15.12
C PHE A 279 -12.06 29.85 13.72
N PHE A 280 -12.88 30.78 13.25
CA PHE A 280 -12.65 31.53 12.02
C PHE A 280 -11.80 32.75 12.36
N LEU A 281 -10.47 32.63 12.23
CA LEU A 281 -9.52 33.62 12.74
C LEU A 281 -9.70 34.99 12.07
N ASP A 282 -10.01 35.03 10.77
CA ASP A 282 -10.29 36.27 10.02
C ASP A 282 -11.58 36.97 10.46
N SER A 283 -12.47 36.28 11.18
CA SER A 283 -13.68 36.86 11.76
C SER A 283 -13.48 37.42 13.16
N MET A 284 -12.27 37.27 13.73
CA MET A 284 -11.90 37.78 15.05
C MET A 284 -11.39 39.23 14.95
N PRO A 285 -11.40 40.01 16.04
CA PRO A 285 -10.88 41.38 16.06
C PRO A 285 -9.34 41.39 16.03
N LEU A 286 -8.73 41.08 14.88
CA LEU A 286 -7.28 40.89 14.71
C LEU A 286 -6.41 42.14 14.99
N HIS A 287 -7.02 43.33 15.08
CA HIS A 287 -6.35 44.55 15.57
C HIS A 287 -6.05 44.49 17.09
N LEU A 288 -6.55 43.47 17.78
CA LEU A 288 -6.23 43.14 19.17
C LEU A 288 -5.55 41.76 19.23
N PRO A 289 -4.69 41.50 20.23
CA PRO A 289 -4.12 40.17 20.43
C PRO A 289 -5.21 39.12 20.73
N ILE A 290 -5.17 38.01 20.02
CA ILE A 290 -6.08 36.87 20.21
C ILE A 290 -5.38 35.77 21.00
N ASN A 291 -6.07 35.17 21.97
CA ASN A 291 -5.51 34.09 22.79
C ASN A 291 -6.51 32.93 22.93
N ILE A 292 -6.14 31.76 22.43
CA ILE A 292 -6.95 30.54 22.46
C ILE A 292 -6.17 29.44 23.18
N THR A 293 -6.66 29.01 24.34
CA THR A 293 -6.03 27.96 25.15
C THR A 293 -6.98 26.80 25.43
N LEU A 294 -6.48 25.59 25.24
CA LEU A 294 -7.14 24.32 25.58
C LEU A 294 -6.18 23.47 26.38
N THR A 295 -6.52 23.17 27.64
CA THR A 295 -5.65 22.44 28.56
C THR A 295 -6.41 21.31 29.25
N ARG A 296 -5.88 20.07 29.21
CA ARG A 296 -6.54 18.88 29.79
C ARG A 296 -7.91 18.57 29.17
N CYS A 297 -8.14 18.98 27.92
CA CYS A 297 -9.39 18.74 27.23
C CYS A 297 -9.47 17.31 26.67
N THR A 298 -10.67 16.79 26.49
CA THR A 298 -10.92 15.49 25.85
C THR A 298 -11.83 15.69 24.64
N PHE A 299 -11.46 15.19 23.47
CA PHE A 299 -12.30 15.14 22.27
C PHE A 299 -12.61 13.68 21.95
N ARG A 300 -13.89 13.35 21.75
CA ARG A 300 -14.32 11.99 21.43
C ARG A 300 -15.53 11.94 20.48
N GLU A 301 -15.74 10.77 19.89
CA GLU A 301 -16.97 10.45 19.12
C GLU A 301 -17.17 11.37 17.90
N GLY A 302 -16.09 11.74 17.20
CA GLY A 302 -16.16 12.62 16.04
C GLY A 302 -16.10 14.12 16.37
N ALA A 303 -15.92 14.50 17.64
CA ALA A 303 -15.63 15.88 18.01
C ALA A 303 -14.31 16.37 17.36
N ALA A 304 -14.22 17.65 17.03
CA ALA A 304 -13.07 18.22 16.32
C ALA A 304 -12.72 19.63 16.80
N LEU A 305 -11.44 19.99 16.67
CA LEU A 305 -10.92 21.33 16.92
C LEU A 305 -10.35 21.88 15.61
N GLN A 306 -10.89 23.00 15.13
CA GLN A 306 -10.56 23.57 13.83
C GLN A 306 -10.19 25.05 13.97
N PHE A 307 -9.14 25.44 13.26
CA PHE A 307 -8.71 26.83 13.09
C PHE A 307 -8.67 27.13 11.59
N VAL A 308 -9.49 28.08 11.16
CA VAL A 308 -9.71 28.40 9.75
C VAL A 308 -9.28 29.84 9.51
N GLY A 309 -8.31 30.03 8.63
CA GLY A 309 -7.86 31.33 8.17
C GLY A 309 -8.65 31.82 6.94
N GLY A 310 -8.13 32.87 6.30
CA GLY A 310 -8.69 33.47 5.09
C GLY A 310 -8.04 33.03 3.79
N ALA A 311 -8.35 33.76 2.72
CA ALA A 311 -7.74 33.56 1.41
C ALA A 311 -6.27 33.99 1.34
N SER A 312 -5.84 34.88 2.24
CA SER A 312 -4.47 35.35 2.40
C SER A 312 -4.18 35.65 3.88
N ALA A 313 -2.90 35.75 4.24
CA ALA A 313 -2.51 36.01 5.62
C ALA A 313 -2.85 37.44 6.05
N ALA A 314 -3.97 37.61 6.76
CA ALA A 314 -4.43 38.90 7.29
C ALA A 314 -3.42 39.50 8.28
N GLU A 315 -3.30 40.83 8.29
CA GLU A 315 -2.52 41.55 9.30
C GLU A 315 -3.16 41.36 10.70
N SER A 316 -2.33 41.10 11.70
CA SER A 316 -2.80 40.83 13.06
C SER A 316 -1.84 41.37 14.11
N SER A 317 -2.38 41.75 15.26
CA SER A 317 -1.59 42.07 16.47
C SER A 317 -1.04 40.81 17.18
N GLY A 318 -1.31 39.62 16.65
CA GLY A 318 -0.79 38.34 17.12
C GLY A 318 -1.91 37.40 17.58
N VAL A 319 -1.76 36.12 17.24
CA VAL A 319 -2.70 35.06 17.60
C VAL A 319 -1.96 33.94 18.33
N LEU A 320 -2.22 33.78 19.62
CA LEU A 320 -1.64 32.74 20.45
C LEU A 320 -2.59 31.55 20.54
N ILE A 321 -2.15 30.38 20.08
CA ILE A 321 -2.90 29.12 20.20
C ILE A 321 -2.09 28.11 21.02
N ARG A 322 -2.67 27.62 22.11
CA ARG A 322 -2.06 26.60 22.98
C ARG A 322 -3.01 25.45 23.23
N VAL A 323 -2.69 24.27 22.71
CA VAL A 323 -3.39 23.02 22.97
C VAL A 323 -2.45 22.11 23.74
N SER A 324 -2.79 21.74 24.97
CA SER A 324 -1.93 20.93 25.85
C SER A 324 -2.70 19.87 26.63
N ARG A 325 -2.05 18.72 26.85
CA ARG A 325 -2.61 17.60 27.66
C ARG A 325 -3.95 17.11 27.12
N THR A 326 -4.09 17.04 25.81
CA THR A 326 -5.38 16.72 25.18
C THR A 326 -5.53 15.23 24.94
N VAL A 327 -6.68 14.66 25.26
CA VAL A 327 -7.03 13.29 24.90
C VAL A 327 -7.92 13.32 23.67
N MET A 328 -7.58 12.57 22.62
CA MET A 328 -8.36 12.47 21.39
C MET A 328 -8.78 11.02 21.12
N ARG A 329 -10.06 10.80 20.83
CA ARG A 329 -10.64 9.48 20.55
C ARG A 329 -11.53 9.56 19.31
N SER A 330 -11.01 9.17 18.15
CA SER A 330 -11.67 9.41 16.85
C SER A 330 -12.04 10.88 16.66
N SER A 331 -11.03 11.74 16.78
CA SER A 331 -11.12 13.20 16.80
C SER A 331 -9.89 13.83 16.13
N VAL A 332 -9.96 15.09 15.73
CA VAL A 332 -8.89 15.73 14.93
C VAL A 332 -8.66 17.19 15.35
N VAL A 333 -7.40 17.63 15.33
CA VAL A 333 -7.02 19.05 15.31
C VAL A 333 -6.72 19.43 13.87
N ALA A 334 -7.41 20.43 13.31
CA ALA A 334 -7.24 20.86 11.93
C ALA A 334 -6.92 22.36 11.84
N PHE A 335 -6.01 22.69 10.91
CA PHE A 335 -5.73 24.06 10.48
C PHE A 335 -5.95 24.16 8.98
N ALA A 336 -6.63 25.21 8.53
CA ALA A 336 -7.00 25.37 7.13
C ALA A 336 -6.75 26.80 6.62
N LEU A 337 -6.37 26.90 5.34
CA LEU A 337 -6.19 28.15 4.59
C LEU A 337 -5.06 29.05 5.13
N ALA A 338 -5.02 30.33 4.76
CA ALA A 338 -3.96 31.23 5.18
C ALA A 338 -4.25 31.79 6.58
N LEU A 339 -3.43 31.44 7.57
CA LEU A 339 -3.61 31.98 8.92
C LEU A 339 -3.15 33.45 8.99
N PRO A 340 -3.71 34.26 9.90
CA PRO A 340 -3.22 35.63 10.13
C PRO A 340 -1.72 35.66 10.44
N GLN A 341 -1.07 36.78 10.15
CA GLN A 341 0.35 36.96 10.48
C GLN A 341 0.56 36.92 12.00
N HIS A 342 1.80 36.61 12.43
CA HIS A 342 2.17 36.57 13.84
C HIS A 342 1.37 35.56 14.68
N CYS A 343 1.01 34.42 14.09
CA CYS A 343 0.47 33.29 14.85
C CYS A 343 1.59 32.54 15.59
N ASP A 344 1.41 32.30 16.89
CA ASP A 344 2.25 31.43 17.71
C ASP A 344 1.41 30.24 18.20
N ILE A 345 1.64 29.07 17.62
CA ILE A 345 0.80 27.88 17.78
C ILE A 345 1.62 26.73 18.38
N ALA A 346 1.12 26.13 19.46
CA ALA A 346 1.70 24.92 20.03
C ALA A 346 0.62 23.88 20.35
N VAL A 347 0.74 22.69 19.78
CA VAL A 347 -0.08 21.51 20.07
C VAL A 347 0.82 20.46 20.71
N THR A 348 0.62 20.25 22.01
CA THR A 348 1.57 19.51 22.85
C THR A 348 0.88 18.48 23.76
N GLU A 349 1.60 17.41 24.10
CA GLU A 349 1.14 16.41 25.08
C GLU A 349 -0.24 15.81 24.70
N VAL A 350 -0.41 15.37 23.45
CA VAL A 350 -1.67 14.79 22.95
C VAL A 350 -1.63 13.26 23.03
N ASP A 351 -2.64 12.64 23.64
CA ASP A 351 -2.85 11.18 23.63
C ASP A 351 -4.04 10.83 22.71
N ALA A 352 -3.76 10.25 21.55
CA ALA A 352 -4.73 10.02 20.49
C ALA A 352 -4.91 8.55 20.14
N VAL A 353 -6.16 8.10 20.01
CA VAL A 353 -6.53 6.78 19.47
C VAL A 353 -7.56 6.97 18.36
N GLN A 354 -7.28 6.45 17.17
CA GLN A 354 -8.14 6.58 15.99
C GLN A 354 -8.75 5.22 15.61
N SER A 355 -10.08 5.10 15.70
CA SER A 355 -10.82 3.91 15.26
C SER A 355 -11.77 4.16 14.08
N SER A 356 -12.12 5.43 13.85
CA SER A 356 -13.06 5.87 12.82
C SER A 356 -12.65 7.23 12.26
N GLU A 357 -12.95 7.47 10.99
CA GLU A 357 -12.71 8.76 10.33
C GLU A 357 -13.66 9.83 10.86
N VAL A 358 -13.18 11.07 10.88
CA VAL A 358 -13.96 12.25 11.24
C VAL A 358 -14.31 12.99 9.95
N GLN A 359 -15.60 13.13 9.66
CA GLN A 359 -16.07 13.95 8.55
C GLN A 359 -16.08 15.43 8.98
N LEU A 360 -15.44 16.29 8.18
CA LEU A 360 -15.42 17.73 8.41
C LEU A 360 -16.19 18.44 7.27
N PRO A 361 -16.93 19.53 7.53
CA PRO A 361 -17.80 20.16 6.53
C PRO A 361 -17.11 20.58 5.22
N HIS A 362 -15.81 20.92 5.28
CA HIS A 362 -15.02 21.40 4.15
C HIS A 362 -13.97 20.39 3.66
N ILE A 363 -13.85 19.22 4.30
CA ILE A 363 -12.79 18.24 4.04
C ILE A 363 -13.44 16.86 4.00
N ARG A 364 -13.40 16.18 2.83
CA ARG A 364 -14.10 14.89 2.63
C ARG A 364 -13.86 13.91 3.77
N THR A 365 -12.60 13.66 4.13
CA THR A 365 -12.19 12.79 5.24
C THR A 365 -10.86 13.24 5.82
N ASN A 366 -10.62 12.98 7.11
CA ASN A 366 -9.32 13.22 7.74
C ASN A 366 -8.30 12.08 7.54
N MET A 367 -8.68 11.00 6.83
CA MET A 367 -7.88 9.77 6.69
C MET A 367 -7.33 9.24 8.03
N LEU A 368 -8.14 9.29 9.09
CA LEU A 368 -7.76 8.90 10.46
C LEU A 368 -6.61 9.73 11.07
N SER A 369 -6.29 10.89 10.50
CA SER A 369 -5.25 11.77 11.03
C SER A 369 -5.65 12.44 12.34
N VAL A 370 -4.67 12.53 13.25
CA VAL A 370 -4.79 13.29 14.51
C VAL A 370 -4.61 14.79 14.25
N PHE A 371 -3.78 15.14 13.26
CA PHE A 371 -3.41 16.50 12.94
C PHE A 371 -3.50 16.75 11.44
N LEU A 372 -4.34 17.70 11.05
CA LEU A 372 -4.70 17.95 9.66
C LEU A 372 -4.36 19.38 9.25
N LEU A 373 -3.66 19.53 8.13
CA LEU A 373 -3.36 20.80 7.48
C LEU A 373 -4.05 20.81 6.11
N VAL A 374 -4.80 21.86 5.81
CA VAL A 374 -5.60 21.95 4.57
C VAL A 374 -5.26 23.21 3.82
N SER A 375 -4.48 23.07 2.74
CA SER A 375 -4.05 24.18 1.87
C SER A 375 -3.59 25.39 2.68
N ILE A 376 -2.63 25.16 3.59
CA ILE A 376 -2.25 26.12 4.62
C ILE A 376 -1.10 27.02 4.16
N MET A 377 -1.17 28.29 4.55
CA MET A 377 -0.10 29.26 4.38
C MET A 377 0.22 29.90 5.73
N PHE A 378 1.47 29.76 6.16
CA PHE A 378 2.03 30.46 7.32
C PHE A 378 2.90 31.61 6.84
N SER A 379 2.60 32.81 7.35
CA SER A 379 3.38 34.03 7.08
C SER A 379 3.76 34.65 8.42
N ALA A 380 5.07 34.85 8.65
CA ALA A 380 5.63 35.31 9.93
C ALA A 380 5.03 34.61 11.17
N SER A 381 4.87 33.28 11.09
CA SER A 381 4.12 32.49 12.08
C SER A 381 4.82 31.17 12.42
N SER A 382 4.60 30.65 13.63
CA SER A 382 5.25 29.43 14.10
C SER A 382 4.25 28.38 14.60
N LEU A 383 4.46 27.12 14.20
CA LEU A 383 3.71 25.95 14.63
C LEU A 383 4.64 24.90 15.24
N LEU A 384 4.37 24.53 16.50
CA LEU A 384 5.02 23.42 17.20
C LEU A 384 4.02 22.30 17.47
N VAL A 385 4.35 21.09 17.01
CA VAL A 385 3.66 19.84 17.33
C VAL A 385 4.62 18.98 18.14
N SER A 386 4.33 18.74 19.43
CA SER A 386 5.29 18.10 20.34
C SER A 386 4.66 17.06 21.26
N ASN A 387 5.38 15.99 21.57
CA ASN A 387 4.96 14.99 22.57
C ASN A 387 3.58 14.37 22.29
N ILE A 388 3.26 14.13 21.01
CA ILE A 388 2.04 13.41 20.63
C ILE A 388 2.28 11.90 20.76
N LYS A 389 1.35 11.18 21.36
CA LYS A 389 1.27 9.71 21.31
C LYS A 389 0.01 9.36 20.54
N ALA A 390 0.16 8.84 19.33
CA ALA A 390 -0.95 8.53 18.44
C ALA A 390 -0.96 7.04 18.09
N HIS A 391 -2.14 6.41 18.17
CA HIS A 391 -2.35 5.01 17.82
C HIS A 391 -3.55 4.85 16.88
N SER A 392 -3.34 4.29 15.69
CA SER A 392 -4.41 3.91 14.78
C SER A 392 -4.80 2.44 14.97
N LEU A 393 -6.11 2.16 15.02
CA LEU A 393 -6.67 0.81 15.05
C LEU A 393 -7.02 0.28 13.66
N ARG A 394 -6.78 1.07 12.60
CA ARG A 394 -7.05 0.71 11.20
C ARG A 394 -5.82 0.94 10.31
N TYR A 395 -5.70 0.10 9.29
CA TYR A 395 -4.66 0.21 8.25
C TYR A 395 -4.88 1.45 7.37
N GLY A 396 -3.80 2.01 6.81
CA GLY A 396 -3.84 3.13 5.86
C GLY A 396 -3.96 4.53 6.48
N ALA A 397 -3.92 4.65 7.81
CA ALA A 397 -4.01 5.94 8.49
C ALA A 397 -2.76 6.82 8.28
N LEU A 398 -2.94 8.14 8.27
CA LEU A 398 -1.87 9.14 8.19
C LEU A 398 -1.69 9.84 9.54
N GLY A 399 -0.47 9.95 10.08
CA GLY A 399 -0.23 10.52 11.41
C GLY A 399 -0.53 12.02 11.48
N LEU A 400 0.28 12.81 10.77
CA LEU A 400 0.01 14.17 10.34
C LEU A 400 -0.28 14.15 8.84
N TYR A 401 -1.30 14.90 8.42
CA TYR A 401 -1.73 14.93 7.04
C TYR A 401 -1.85 16.37 6.56
N SER A 402 -1.10 16.73 5.52
CA SER A 402 -1.25 17.98 4.79
C SER A 402 -1.82 17.71 3.40
N THR A 403 -3.05 18.17 3.17
CA THR A 403 -3.71 18.15 1.85
C THR A 403 -3.52 19.49 1.14
N GLY A 404 -3.42 19.46 -0.19
CA GLY A 404 -3.14 20.65 -0.99
C GLY A 404 -1.70 21.15 -0.81
N THR A 405 -1.55 22.46 -0.64
CA THR A 405 -0.24 23.13 -0.50
C THR A 405 0.03 23.50 0.96
N LEU A 406 1.24 23.21 1.45
CA LEU A 406 1.77 23.71 2.71
C LEU A 406 2.88 24.72 2.41
N THR A 407 2.59 26.00 2.65
CA THR A 407 3.54 27.10 2.39
C THR A 407 4.00 27.74 3.69
N LEU A 408 5.31 27.82 3.88
CA LEU A 408 5.96 28.61 4.94
C LEU A 408 6.71 29.78 4.28
N GLU A 409 6.36 31.01 4.65
CA GLU A 409 7.02 32.22 4.15
C GLU A 409 7.30 33.24 5.26
N ARG A 410 8.19 34.21 4.98
CA ARG A 410 8.49 35.36 5.85
C ARG A 410 8.91 34.99 7.27
N GLY A 411 9.90 34.12 7.42
CA GLY A 411 10.40 33.71 8.74
C GLY A 411 9.45 32.83 9.55
N SER A 412 8.61 32.05 8.87
CA SER A 412 7.72 31.07 9.49
C SER A 412 8.43 29.77 9.89
N SER A 413 7.85 29.03 10.82
CA SER A 413 8.37 27.70 11.18
C SER A 413 7.30 26.65 11.47
N LEU A 414 7.62 25.39 11.15
CA LEU A 414 6.84 24.21 11.50
C LEU A 414 7.78 23.15 12.07
N TYR A 415 7.60 22.84 13.36
CA TYR A 415 8.36 21.84 14.08
C TYR A 415 7.45 20.69 14.52
N VAL A 416 7.81 19.45 14.19
CA VAL A 416 7.19 18.23 14.74
C VAL A 416 8.25 17.46 15.50
N GLN A 417 8.08 17.29 16.81
CA GLN A 417 9.13 16.67 17.63
C GLN A 417 8.63 15.79 18.77
N TYR A 418 9.44 14.80 19.15
CA TYR A 418 9.14 13.89 20.27
C TYR A 418 7.76 13.20 20.17
N CYS A 419 7.23 13.05 18.95
CA CYS A 419 5.97 12.38 18.71
C CYS A 419 6.19 10.88 18.48
N SER A 420 5.25 10.05 18.90
CA SER A 420 5.26 8.60 18.72
C SER A 420 3.98 8.14 18.00
N PHE A 421 4.13 7.47 16.87
CA PHE A 421 3.03 6.97 16.04
C PHE A 421 3.03 5.45 15.97
N ALA A 422 1.88 4.83 16.23
CA ALA A 422 1.67 3.39 16.13
C ALA A 422 0.49 3.06 15.22
N GLY A 423 0.66 2.08 14.33
CA GLY A 423 -0.39 1.64 13.39
C GLY A 423 -0.66 2.59 12.21
N TYR A 424 0.19 3.61 11.98
CA TYR A 424 0.06 4.56 10.87
C TYR A 424 0.91 4.14 9.66
N MET A 425 0.44 4.46 8.46
CA MET A 425 1.17 4.24 7.21
C MET A 425 2.30 5.27 7.04
N HIS A 426 2.01 6.55 7.26
CA HIS A 426 3.00 7.62 7.19
C HIS A 426 2.95 8.44 8.46
N MET A 427 4.11 8.83 9.02
CA MET A 427 4.14 9.75 10.16
C MET A 427 3.70 11.14 9.72
N PHE A 428 4.27 11.69 8.65
CA PHE A 428 3.80 12.95 8.06
C PHE A 428 3.66 12.79 6.54
N TYR A 429 2.43 12.89 6.07
CA TYR A 429 2.11 13.00 4.65
C TYR A 429 1.94 14.46 4.24
N VAL A 430 2.65 14.88 3.20
CA VAL A 430 2.59 16.22 2.61
C VAL A 430 2.37 16.11 1.10
N ASN A 431 1.39 16.84 0.58
CA ASN A 431 1.13 16.83 -0.86
C ASN A 431 2.10 17.75 -1.63
N ILE A 432 2.05 19.07 -1.40
CA ILE A 432 3.03 20.06 -1.94
C ILE A 432 3.62 20.83 -0.75
N LEU A 433 4.95 21.01 -0.72
CA LEU A 433 5.66 21.75 0.32
C LEU A 433 6.51 22.88 -0.28
N SER A 434 6.31 24.10 0.21
CA SER A 434 7.16 25.26 -0.12
C SER A 434 7.65 25.92 1.16
N VAL A 435 8.96 26.02 1.32
CA VAL A 435 9.63 26.65 2.46
C VAL A 435 10.55 27.74 1.94
N SER A 436 10.14 29.00 2.06
CA SER A 436 10.85 30.14 1.46
C SER A 436 10.99 31.32 2.42
N ASP A 437 11.93 32.22 2.12
CA ASP A 437 12.22 33.43 2.89
C ASP A 437 12.49 33.18 4.38
N HIS A 438 13.68 32.62 4.67
CA HIS A 438 14.18 32.39 6.02
C HIS A 438 13.28 31.49 6.88
N CYS A 439 12.63 30.48 6.29
CA CYS A 439 11.71 29.60 7.00
C CYS A 439 12.35 28.28 7.46
N VAL A 440 11.70 27.60 8.41
CA VAL A 440 12.15 26.28 8.90
C VAL A 440 11.02 25.26 8.93
N PHE A 441 11.20 24.13 8.25
CA PHE A 441 10.38 22.93 8.43
C PHE A 441 11.24 21.83 9.06
N ALA A 442 10.83 21.24 10.19
CA ALA A 442 11.65 20.27 10.90
C ALA A 442 10.86 19.12 11.54
N LEU A 443 11.33 17.89 11.30
CA LEU A 443 10.87 16.67 11.97
C LEU A 443 12.00 16.15 12.85
N LEU A 444 11.88 16.26 14.17
CA LEU A 444 12.96 16.02 15.12
C LEU A 444 12.63 14.93 16.15
N ASN A 445 13.43 13.87 16.24
CA ASN A 445 13.34 12.88 17.32
C ASN A 445 11.95 12.24 17.49
N ASN A 446 11.25 11.99 16.37
CA ASN A 446 9.97 11.28 16.39
C ASN A 446 10.16 9.78 16.21
N THR A 447 9.19 8.98 16.66
CA THR A 447 9.24 7.53 16.56
C THR A 447 8.02 6.94 15.87
N MET A 448 8.21 5.93 15.03
CA MET A 448 7.13 5.06 14.53
C MET A 448 7.32 3.63 15.04
N SER A 449 6.25 2.93 15.41
CA SER A 449 6.34 1.49 15.74
C SER A 449 6.29 0.58 14.51
N SER A 450 5.77 1.07 13.39
CA SER A 450 5.60 0.39 12.11
C SER A 450 5.09 1.40 11.09
N GLY A 451 5.37 1.24 9.80
CA GLY A 451 4.76 2.05 8.74
C GLY A 451 5.53 2.00 7.42
N THR A 452 5.05 2.77 6.44
CA THR A 452 5.70 2.96 5.14
C THR A 452 6.74 4.07 5.19
N SER A 453 6.44 5.24 5.75
CA SER A 453 7.48 6.28 5.84
C SER A 453 7.38 7.30 6.96
N LEU A 454 8.52 7.91 7.30
CA LEU A 454 8.59 9.04 8.23
C LEU A 454 8.02 10.32 7.59
N LEU A 455 8.51 10.64 6.38
CA LEU A 455 7.98 11.71 5.55
C LEU A 455 7.51 11.12 4.21
N CYS A 456 6.28 11.43 3.80
CA CYS A 456 5.74 11.10 2.49
C CYS A 456 5.43 12.39 1.74
N GLN A 457 6.02 12.55 0.57
CA GLN A 457 5.85 13.70 -0.32
C GLN A 457 5.38 13.23 -1.69
N GLN A 458 4.20 13.70 -2.10
CA GLN A 458 3.55 13.29 -3.35
C GLN A 458 3.97 14.12 -4.56
N GLN A 459 3.99 15.44 -4.40
CA GLN A 459 4.25 16.43 -5.45
C GLN A 459 5.36 17.40 -5.01
N GLU A 460 5.59 18.49 -5.73
CA GLU A 460 6.75 19.38 -5.55
C GLU A 460 7.10 19.73 -4.09
N LEU A 461 8.41 19.62 -3.78
CA LEU A 461 9.02 20.11 -2.55
C LEU A 461 10.10 21.13 -2.90
N SER A 462 9.97 22.35 -2.39
CA SER A 462 10.92 23.43 -2.57
C SER A 462 11.41 24.02 -1.25
N VAL A 463 12.72 24.30 -1.19
CA VAL A 463 13.38 25.02 -0.10
C VAL A 463 14.21 26.14 -0.72
N SER A 464 13.85 27.39 -0.45
CA SER A 464 14.47 28.57 -1.08
C SER A 464 14.76 29.71 -0.10
N ASP A 465 15.61 30.64 -0.52
CA ASP A 465 15.88 31.91 0.15
C ASP A 465 16.30 31.75 1.61
N HIS A 466 17.46 31.11 1.83
CA HIS A 466 18.04 30.87 3.16
C HIS A 466 17.14 30.06 4.10
N SER A 467 16.30 29.18 3.55
CA SER A 467 15.40 28.34 4.33
C SER A 467 15.99 26.95 4.62
N VAL A 468 15.40 26.26 5.59
CA VAL A 468 15.90 24.98 6.08
C VAL A 468 14.79 23.94 6.18
N LEU A 469 15.01 22.76 5.60
CA LEU A 469 14.18 21.57 5.80
C LEU A 469 15.00 20.50 6.53
N ARG A 470 14.50 20.02 7.66
CA ARG A 470 15.20 19.04 8.51
C ARG A 470 14.35 17.80 8.78
N VAL A 471 14.95 16.63 8.63
CA VAL A 471 14.39 15.35 9.10
C VAL A 471 15.51 14.68 9.88
N VAL A 472 15.42 14.73 11.21
CA VAL A 472 16.54 14.48 12.11
C VAL A 472 16.17 13.58 13.27
N GLY A 473 16.99 12.56 13.55
CA GLY A 473 16.85 11.74 14.76
C GLY A 473 15.55 10.93 14.82
N ASN A 474 14.83 10.82 13.70
CA ASN A 474 13.58 10.09 13.67
C ASN A 474 13.88 8.60 13.53
N SER A 475 13.13 7.76 14.24
CA SER A 475 13.40 6.32 14.28
C SER A 475 12.15 5.47 14.17
N GLY A 476 12.29 4.28 13.61
CA GLY A 476 11.20 3.31 13.59
C GLY A 476 11.41 2.25 12.51
N PRO A 477 10.86 1.04 12.70
CA PRO A 477 10.91 0.01 11.68
C PRO A 477 9.90 0.35 10.58
N VAL A 478 10.28 1.26 9.68
CA VAL A 478 9.48 1.73 8.55
C VAL A 478 10.10 1.33 7.22
N SER A 479 9.30 1.30 6.14
CA SER A 479 9.82 0.99 4.81
C SER A 479 10.82 2.02 4.28
N TYR A 480 10.56 3.31 4.52
CA TYR A 480 11.33 4.43 3.97
C TYR A 480 11.49 5.57 4.97
N ALA A 481 12.63 6.25 5.05
CA ALA A 481 12.68 7.51 5.79
C ALA A 481 11.92 8.59 5.01
N ILE A 482 12.30 8.78 3.74
CA ILE A 482 11.74 9.76 2.82
C ILE A 482 11.09 9.02 1.66
N TYR A 483 9.77 9.14 1.53
CA TYR A 483 9.02 8.60 0.41
C TYR A 483 8.65 9.74 -0.54
N SER A 484 9.25 9.78 -1.72
CA SER A 484 9.04 10.86 -2.69
C SER A 484 8.62 10.33 -4.06
N LEU A 485 7.58 10.94 -4.63
CA LEU A 485 7.09 10.64 -5.97
C LEU A 485 7.33 11.77 -6.99
N SER A 486 8.00 12.87 -6.60
CA SER A 486 8.14 14.06 -7.44
C SER A 486 9.41 14.87 -7.14
N PHE A 487 9.51 16.11 -7.63
CA PHE A 487 10.75 16.88 -7.67
C PHE A 487 11.14 17.53 -6.33
N PHE A 488 12.45 17.60 -6.08
CA PHE A 488 13.05 18.42 -5.03
C PHE A 488 13.79 19.60 -5.64
N THR A 489 13.58 20.79 -5.09
CA THR A 489 14.24 22.02 -5.53
C THR A 489 14.86 22.72 -4.32
N VAL A 490 16.18 22.88 -4.29
CA VAL A 490 16.90 23.56 -3.20
C VAL A 490 17.75 24.71 -3.77
N HIS A 491 17.39 25.96 -3.44
CA HIS A 491 17.95 27.17 -4.07
C HIS A 491 18.28 28.28 -3.07
N TYR A 492 19.13 29.21 -3.47
CA TYR A 492 19.44 30.45 -2.77
C TYR A 492 19.93 30.24 -1.32
N SER A 493 21.03 29.50 -1.18
CA SER A 493 21.73 29.24 0.09
C SER A 493 20.87 28.54 1.13
N SER A 494 20.04 27.60 0.67
CA SER A 494 19.13 26.81 1.50
C SER A 494 19.77 25.49 1.93
N TRP A 495 19.17 24.84 2.93
CA TRP A 495 19.72 23.61 3.51
C TRP A 495 18.67 22.50 3.67
N LEU A 496 18.98 21.32 3.13
CA LEU A 496 18.25 20.08 3.32
C LEU A 496 19.05 19.16 4.26
N ASP A 497 18.52 18.90 5.45
CA ASP A 497 19.21 18.19 6.54
C ASP A 497 18.56 16.84 6.86
N TRP A 498 19.20 15.74 6.47
CA TRP A 498 18.76 14.37 6.74
C TRP A 498 19.78 13.62 7.59
N ARG A 499 19.70 13.82 8.90
CA ARG A 499 20.72 13.28 9.83
C ARG A 499 20.14 12.36 10.91
N ASP A 500 20.94 11.41 11.36
CA ASP A 500 20.66 10.55 12.53
C ASP A 500 19.31 9.80 12.47
N ASN A 501 18.74 9.59 11.29
CA ASN A 501 17.49 8.84 11.16
C ASN A 501 17.78 7.34 11.17
N ASP A 502 16.98 6.56 11.90
CA ASP A 502 17.14 5.12 12.03
C ASP A 502 15.87 4.40 11.55
N VAL A 503 15.92 3.88 10.32
CA VAL A 503 14.82 3.11 9.74
C VAL A 503 15.03 1.59 9.84
N GLY A 504 16.01 1.16 10.64
CA GLY A 504 16.37 -0.23 10.81
C GLY A 504 16.74 -0.90 9.49
N VAL A 505 15.87 -1.78 9.00
CA VAL A 505 16.06 -2.55 7.75
C VAL A 505 15.30 -1.97 6.55
N GLY A 506 14.61 -0.85 6.74
CA GLY A 506 14.02 -0.06 5.67
C GLY A 506 15.07 0.62 4.80
N ALA A 507 14.61 1.34 3.79
CA ALA A 507 15.45 2.18 2.95
C ALA A 507 15.44 3.64 3.41
N MET A 508 16.51 4.40 3.13
CA MET A 508 16.46 5.84 3.38
C MET A 508 15.46 6.54 2.45
N PHE A 509 15.46 6.18 1.17
CA PHE A 509 14.67 6.83 0.14
C PHE A 509 13.77 5.84 -0.60
N HIS A 510 12.56 6.27 -0.95
CA HIS A 510 11.82 5.73 -2.09
C HIS A 510 11.81 6.80 -3.18
N TYR A 511 12.57 6.59 -4.25
CA TYR A 511 12.63 7.49 -5.41
C TYR A 511 12.09 6.77 -6.65
N SER A 512 11.14 7.40 -7.33
CA SER A 512 10.64 6.95 -8.63
C SER A 512 11.63 7.32 -9.74
N LEU A 513 11.52 6.69 -10.92
CA LEU A 513 12.33 7.01 -12.10
C LEU A 513 12.17 8.47 -12.59
N ILE A 514 11.09 9.15 -12.19
CA ILE A 514 10.82 10.56 -12.51
C ILE A 514 11.26 11.53 -11.39
N THR A 515 11.64 11.02 -10.22
CA THR A 515 12.04 11.83 -9.07
C THR A 515 13.41 12.41 -9.35
N THR A 516 13.51 13.74 -9.51
CA THR A 516 14.77 14.46 -9.69
C THR A 516 14.98 15.45 -8.55
N MET A 517 16.24 15.59 -8.09
CA MET A 517 16.64 16.68 -7.21
C MET A 517 17.45 17.70 -8.01
N ASN A 518 17.02 18.95 -7.92
CA ASN A 518 17.70 20.13 -8.46
C ASN A 518 18.27 20.96 -7.31
N ILE A 519 19.58 21.23 -7.36
CA ILE A 519 20.30 22.01 -6.36
C ILE A 519 21.13 23.10 -7.02
N ASP A 520 21.04 24.33 -6.51
CA ASP A 520 21.85 25.45 -6.98
C ASP A 520 23.29 25.40 -6.43
N GLY A 521 24.15 26.27 -6.97
CA GLY A 521 25.57 26.33 -6.59
C GLY A 521 25.83 26.85 -5.16
N SER A 522 24.81 27.26 -4.41
CA SER A 522 24.96 27.88 -3.09
C SER A 522 24.34 27.07 -1.94
N SER A 523 23.46 26.11 -2.27
CA SER A 523 22.72 25.30 -1.31
C SER A 523 23.46 24.04 -0.88
N VAL A 524 22.99 23.45 0.21
CA VAL A 524 23.62 22.32 0.89
C VAL A 524 22.61 21.20 1.12
N VAL A 525 23.03 19.96 0.89
CA VAL A 525 22.32 18.73 1.30
C VAL A 525 23.23 17.95 2.24
N THR A 526 22.71 17.53 3.39
CA THR A 526 23.42 16.69 4.37
C THR A 526 22.70 15.34 4.53
N LEU A 527 23.47 14.24 4.46
CA LEU A 527 23.01 12.88 4.72
C LEU A 527 24.02 12.16 5.62
N THR A 528 23.84 12.24 6.93
CA THR A 528 24.85 11.78 7.91
C THR A 528 24.25 11.01 9.08
N GLY A 529 25.00 10.07 9.67
CA GLY A 529 24.58 9.38 10.90
C GLY A 529 23.38 8.43 10.78
N CYS A 530 22.78 8.30 9.58
CA CYS A 530 21.58 7.50 9.38
C CYS A 530 21.86 5.99 9.38
N LYS A 531 20.91 5.21 9.87
CA LYS A 531 20.93 3.74 9.89
C LYS A 531 19.78 3.18 9.06
N MET A 532 20.11 2.26 8.15
CA MET A 532 19.19 1.75 7.15
C MET A 532 19.60 0.35 6.66
N GLY A 533 18.67 -0.39 6.08
CA GLY A 533 18.95 -1.63 5.36
C GLY A 533 19.50 -1.38 3.95
N SER A 534 18.98 -0.34 3.28
CA SER A 534 19.50 0.13 1.99
C SER A 534 19.31 1.64 1.84
N THR A 535 19.90 2.26 0.83
CA THR A 535 19.64 3.67 0.50
C THR A 535 18.33 3.84 -0.28
N GLY A 536 17.89 2.79 -0.99
CA GLY A 536 16.71 2.81 -1.87
C GLY A 536 16.87 3.63 -3.14
N LEU A 537 18.11 4.03 -3.48
CA LEU A 537 18.44 4.80 -4.67
C LEU A 537 18.82 3.86 -5.82
N SER A 538 18.01 3.84 -6.88
CA SER A 538 18.34 3.19 -8.16
C SER A 538 18.93 4.15 -9.20
N VAL A 539 18.75 5.45 -8.97
CA VAL A 539 19.28 6.57 -9.76
C VAL A 539 20.03 7.53 -8.83
N PRO A 540 20.98 8.34 -9.33
CA PRO A 540 21.62 9.37 -8.54
C PRO A 540 20.61 10.26 -7.84
N LEU A 541 20.77 10.46 -6.53
CA LEU A 541 19.94 11.37 -5.74
C LEU A 541 19.95 12.79 -6.34
N LEU A 542 21.13 13.28 -6.70
CA LEU A 542 21.35 14.56 -7.37
C LEU A 542 21.47 14.35 -8.88
N SER A 543 20.38 14.57 -9.60
CA SER A 543 20.32 14.47 -11.07
C SER A 543 20.69 15.77 -11.78
N GLN A 544 20.41 16.93 -11.18
CA GLN A 544 20.72 18.26 -11.71
C GLN A 544 21.35 19.09 -10.60
N ALA A 545 22.62 19.46 -10.76
CA ALA A 545 23.35 20.22 -9.75
C ALA A 545 24.21 21.28 -10.44
N ASP A 546 24.01 22.55 -10.07
CA ASP A 546 24.83 23.66 -10.55
C ASP A 546 26.22 23.62 -9.92
N ALA A 547 27.24 24.15 -10.60
CA ALA A 547 28.59 24.21 -10.05
C ALA A 547 28.62 24.99 -8.71
N GLY A 548 29.20 24.39 -7.67
CA GLY A 548 29.37 25.00 -6.34
C GLY A 548 28.48 24.44 -5.24
N TYR A 549 27.47 23.62 -5.59
CA TYR A 549 26.62 22.93 -4.62
C TYR A 549 27.45 22.13 -3.62
N ARG A 550 26.89 21.86 -2.44
CA ARG A 550 27.52 21.00 -1.44
C ARG A 550 26.61 19.82 -1.11
N PHE A 551 27.16 18.62 -1.24
CA PHE A 551 26.55 17.39 -0.75
C PHE A 551 27.49 16.72 0.24
N VAL A 552 27.13 16.80 1.53
CA VAL A 552 27.89 16.20 2.63
C VAL A 552 27.23 14.88 3.01
N ALA A 553 27.95 13.77 2.84
CA ALA A 553 27.42 12.46 3.19
C ALA A 553 28.48 11.59 3.86
N GLY A 554 28.10 10.81 4.87
CA GLY A 554 29.03 9.94 5.58
C GLY A 554 28.53 9.51 6.95
N CYS A 555 29.31 8.66 7.64
CA CYS A 555 28.89 8.04 8.89
C CYS A 555 27.54 7.31 8.79
N LEU A 556 27.29 6.66 7.64
CA LEU A 556 26.05 5.92 7.41
C LEU A 556 26.24 4.47 7.82
N THR A 557 25.21 3.85 8.41
CA THR A 557 25.18 2.39 8.61
C THR A 557 24.19 1.78 7.62
N VAL A 558 24.70 1.08 6.60
CA VAL A 558 23.87 0.41 5.58
C VAL A 558 24.00 -1.10 5.75
N ALA A 559 22.88 -1.80 5.94
CA ALA A 559 22.85 -3.24 6.20
C ALA A 559 23.84 -3.69 7.28
N GLY A 560 23.95 -2.89 8.35
CA GLY A 560 24.85 -3.14 9.49
C GLY A 560 26.32 -2.77 9.28
N ARG A 561 26.72 -2.33 8.09
CA ARG A 561 28.10 -1.91 7.79
C ARG A 561 28.21 -0.39 7.77
N GLU A 562 29.23 0.13 8.43
CA GLU A 562 29.57 1.55 8.39
C GLU A 562 30.16 1.92 7.02
N VAL A 563 29.59 2.93 6.38
CA VAL A 563 29.99 3.45 5.07
C VAL A 563 30.69 4.79 5.31
N THR A 564 32.01 4.80 5.07
CA THR A 564 32.88 5.93 5.45
C THR A 564 33.67 6.51 4.27
N THR A 565 33.62 5.89 3.10
CA THR A 565 34.38 6.34 1.91
C THR A 565 33.47 6.74 0.75
N ALA A 566 33.96 7.62 -0.13
CA ALA A 566 33.23 8.04 -1.34
C ALA A 566 32.88 6.86 -2.26
N ALA A 567 33.79 5.88 -2.37
CA ALA A 567 33.56 4.70 -3.21
C ALA A 567 32.42 3.83 -2.65
N GLU A 568 32.38 3.61 -1.34
CA GLU A 568 31.30 2.87 -0.68
C GLU A 568 29.96 3.60 -0.75
N LEU A 569 29.96 4.93 -0.61
CA LEU A 569 28.75 5.75 -0.84
C LEU A 569 28.24 5.56 -2.28
N GLY A 570 29.14 5.64 -3.27
CA GLY A 570 28.80 5.43 -4.68
C GLY A 570 28.22 4.05 -4.98
N LEU A 571 28.75 3.00 -4.33
CA LEU A 571 28.21 1.63 -4.42
C LEU A 571 26.79 1.50 -3.85
N ASN A 572 26.41 2.40 -2.93
CA ASN A 572 25.07 2.49 -2.38
C ASN A 572 24.21 3.54 -3.09
N GLY A 573 24.54 3.91 -4.34
CA GLY A 573 23.78 4.87 -5.15
C GLY A 573 23.92 6.34 -4.71
N ILE A 574 24.70 6.62 -3.66
CA ILE A 574 24.99 7.98 -3.19
C ILE A 574 26.19 8.50 -3.99
N THR A 575 25.90 9.08 -5.14
CA THR A 575 26.89 9.70 -6.04
C THR A 575 26.86 11.22 -5.89
N ASN A 576 27.78 11.93 -6.56
CA ASN A 576 27.85 13.40 -6.53
C ASN A 576 28.10 14.00 -5.13
N VAL A 577 28.69 13.21 -4.22
CA VAL A 577 29.12 13.67 -2.89
C VAL A 577 30.31 14.61 -3.04
N THR A 578 30.20 15.83 -2.52
CA THR A 578 31.30 16.81 -2.54
C THR A 578 32.21 16.68 -1.32
N THR A 579 31.67 16.20 -0.20
CA THR A 579 32.39 16.06 1.07
C THR A 579 31.96 14.78 1.77
N VAL A 580 32.92 13.88 2.01
CA VAL A 580 32.66 12.67 2.79
C VAL A 580 32.82 13.00 4.27
N ALA A 581 31.75 12.88 5.05
CA ALA A 581 31.79 13.14 6.48
C ALA A 581 32.42 11.96 7.24
N ALA A 582 33.45 12.22 8.03
CA ALA A 582 34.00 11.24 8.98
C ALA A 582 33.14 11.18 10.25
N CYS A 583 32.93 9.99 10.81
CA CYS A 583 32.19 9.85 12.07
C CYS A 583 32.88 10.60 13.21
N GLY A 584 32.15 11.50 13.86
CA GLY A 584 32.64 12.27 15.01
C GLY A 584 33.41 13.55 14.67
N GLU A 585 33.66 13.83 13.38
CA GLU A 585 34.16 15.13 12.93
C GLU A 585 32.99 16.02 12.51
N CYS A 586 33.00 17.28 12.97
CA CYS A 586 31.95 18.23 12.63
C CYS A 586 32.51 19.36 11.76
N THR A 587 31.74 19.74 10.76
CA THR A 587 32.08 20.79 9.80
C THR A 587 30.98 21.84 9.75
N LYS A 588 31.35 23.06 9.33
CA LYS A 588 30.39 24.15 9.21
C LYS A 588 29.24 23.83 8.26
N GLU A 589 29.51 23.14 7.16
CA GLU A 589 28.49 22.80 6.14
C GLU A 589 27.84 21.43 6.39
N GLY A 590 28.43 20.57 7.21
CA GLY A 590 27.86 19.27 7.56
C GLY A 590 26.88 19.29 8.74
N ASP A 591 27.12 20.18 9.72
CA ASP A 591 26.44 20.12 11.02
C ASP A 591 25.65 21.38 11.36
N CYS A 592 25.90 22.48 10.65
CA CYS A 592 25.32 23.78 10.94
C CYS A 592 24.69 24.41 9.69
N PHE A 593 23.74 25.31 9.90
CA PHE A 593 23.26 26.15 8.81
C PHE A 593 24.33 27.20 8.47
N ALA A 594 25.11 26.91 7.44
CA ALA A 594 26.32 27.67 7.10
C ALA A 594 26.13 29.19 6.96
N PRO A 595 25.04 29.71 6.34
CA PRO A 595 24.83 31.15 6.19
C PRO A 595 24.76 31.92 7.52
N LEU A 596 24.26 31.29 8.59
CA LEU A 596 24.08 31.91 9.91
C LEU A 596 25.06 31.34 10.96
N THR A 597 26.14 30.68 10.52
CA THR A 597 27.16 30.12 11.42
C THR A 597 28.48 30.87 11.29
N THR A 598 29.04 31.34 12.40
CA THR A 598 30.33 32.06 12.45
C THR A 598 31.51 31.12 12.63
N ALA A 599 31.38 30.08 13.46
CA ALA A 599 32.40 29.09 13.75
C ALA A 599 31.78 27.77 14.21
N VAL A 600 32.55 26.68 14.11
CA VAL A 600 32.24 25.39 14.74
C VAL A 600 33.38 25.08 15.72
N ILE A 601 33.06 24.95 17.01
CA ILE A 601 34.03 24.65 18.07
C ILE A 601 33.48 23.48 18.87
N ASP A 602 34.27 22.43 19.07
CA ASP A 602 33.87 21.21 19.80
C ASP A 602 32.51 20.64 19.32
N CYS A 603 32.31 20.57 17.99
CA CYS A 603 31.05 20.13 17.38
C CYS A 603 29.81 20.98 17.76
N LYS A 604 30.01 22.23 18.17
CA LYS A 604 28.93 23.18 18.45
C LYS A 604 28.97 24.34 17.46
N CYS A 605 27.81 24.67 16.92
CA CYS A 605 27.64 25.79 16.00
C CYS A 605 27.57 27.11 16.78
N HIS A 606 28.43 28.06 16.46
CA HIS A 606 28.36 29.43 16.99
C HIS A 606 27.59 30.31 16.01
N CYS A 607 26.41 30.76 16.40
CA CYS A 607 25.49 31.46 15.50
C CYS A 607 25.87 32.93 15.28
N ALA A 608 25.71 33.39 14.04
CA ALA A 608 25.70 34.80 13.69
C ALA A 608 24.41 35.46 14.19
N ALA A 609 24.33 36.79 14.08
CA ALA A 609 23.09 37.51 14.36
C ALA A 609 21.96 36.98 13.45
N GLY A 610 20.80 36.66 14.05
CA GLY A 610 19.66 36.05 13.37
C GLY A 610 19.68 34.52 13.29
N GLY A 611 20.78 33.86 13.68
CA GLY A 611 20.83 32.40 13.83
C GLY A 611 20.35 31.95 15.21
N HIS A 612 19.54 30.90 15.24
CA HIS A 612 18.90 30.37 16.44
C HIS A 612 19.12 28.86 16.61
N GLY A 613 19.10 28.39 17.86
CA GLY A 613 19.21 26.97 18.21
C GLY A 613 20.63 26.41 18.16
N ASP A 614 20.72 25.08 18.22
CA ASP A 614 21.97 24.31 18.24
C ASP A 614 22.70 24.28 16.89
N VAL A 615 21.96 24.48 15.79
CA VAL A 615 22.47 24.45 14.41
C VAL A 615 22.31 25.79 13.66
N CYS A 616 22.01 26.87 14.37
CA CYS A 616 21.93 28.23 13.82
C CYS A 616 20.91 28.43 12.69
N VAL A 617 19.72 27.84 12.82
CA VAL A 617 18.62 28.03 11.86
C VAL A 617 18.03 29.45 11.92
N PRO A 618 17.37 29.94 10.85
CA PRO A 618 16.83 31.31 10.80
C PRO A 618 15.68 31.59 11.78
N VAL A 619 14.93 30.57 12.21
CA VAL A 619 13.75 30.72 13.08
C VAL A 619 13.90 29.81 14.29
N PRO A 620 13.76 30.32 15.54
CA PRO A 620 13.89 29.50 16.74
C PRO A 620 12.77 28.47 16.85
N VAL A 621 13.05 27.36 17.54
CA VAL A 621 12.00 26.42 17.96
C VAL A 621 11.10 27.12 18.98
N PRO A 622 9.77 27.12 18.80
CA PRO A 622 8.85 27.65 19.81
C PRO A 622 9.03 26.95 21.16
N ALA A 623 8.73 27.66 22.26
CA ALA A 623 8.84 27.07 23.60
C ALA A 623 7.86 25.89 23.77
N GLY A 624 8.41 24.71 24.07
CA GLY A 624 7.66 23.46 24.24
C GLY A 624 7.98 22.74 25.56
N PRO A 625 7.20 21.72 25.94
CA PRO A 625 7.51 20.87 27.08
C PRO A 625 8.85 20.15 26.86
N PRO A 626 9.54 19.75 27.95
CA PRO A 626 10.80 19.01 27.84
C PRO A 626 10.60 17.65 27.15
N PRO A 627 11.68 17.05 26.62
CA PRO A 627 11.64 15.71 26.06
C PRO A 627 11.08 14.70 27.09
N PRO A 628 10.28 13.71 26.66
CA PRO A 628 9.86 12.64 27.56
C PRO A 628 11.09 11.85 28.06
N PRO A 629 11.04 11.26 29.27
CA PRO A 629 12.16 10.50 29.81
C PRO A 629 12.49 9.30 28.89
N LEU A 630 13.72 9.27 28.37
CA LEU A 630 14.27 8.18 27.56
C LEU A 630 14.51 6.95 28.44
N ARG A 631 13.68 5.91 28.32
CA ARG A 631 14.05 4.54 28.72
C ARG A 631 13.54 3.55 27.69
N PRO A 632 14.34 3.17 26.69
CA PRO A 632 14.13 1.89 26.02
C PRO A 632 14.22 0.77 27.08
N PRO A 633 13.38 -0.28 27.01
CA PRO A 633 13.61 -1.46 27.82
C PRO A 633 15.02 -2.01 27.54
N PRO A 634 15.76 -2.50 28.56
CA PRO A 634 17.08 -3.06 28.35
C PRO A 634 16.99 -4.24 27.39
N THR A 635 17.71 -4.15 26.27
CA THR A 635 17.84 -5.24 25.30
C THR A 635 18.75 -6.33 25.89
N PRO A 636 18.40 -7.62 25.75
CA PRO A 636 19.28 -8.71 26.14
C PRO A 636 20.59 -8.63 25.33
N PRO A 637 21.78 -8.73 25.97
CA PRO A 637 23.03 -8.80 25.26
C PRO A 637 23.10 -10.10 24.42
N PRO A 638 23.81 -10.10 23.28
CA PRO A 638 24.05 -11.30 22.50
C PRO A 638 24.84 -12.35 23.32
N PRO A 639 24.73 -13.66 22.97
CA PRO A 639 25.46 -14.71 23.67
C PRO A 639 26.99 -14.54 23.55
N PRO A 640 27.76 -14.97 24.56
CA PRO A 640 29.20 -15.15 24.42
C PRO A 640 29.55 -16.07 23.23
N VAL A 641 30.72 -15.88 22.63
CA VAL A 641 31.18 -16.70 21.50
C VAL A 641 31.23 -18.18 21.91
N GLY A 642 30.57 -19.04 21.13
CA GLY A 642 30.46 -20.48 21.37
C GLY A 642 29.27 -20.91 22.25
N GLU A 643 28.55 -19.98 22.87
CA GLU A 643 27.38 -20.26 23.69
C GLU A 643 26.06 -20.03 22.93
N CYS A 644 24.95 -20.55 23.47
CA CYS A 644 23.60 -20.35 22.96
C CYS A 644 22.75 -19.64 24.01
N ILE A 645 21.99 -18.61 23.61
CA ILE A 645 20.84 -18.18 24.40
C ILE A 645 19.82 -19.30 24.36
N SER A 646 19.43 -19.83 25.51
CA SER A 646 18.57 -21.00 25.58
C SER A 646 17.48 -20.93 26.63
N ASP A 647 16.42 -21.71 26.40
CA ASP A 647 15.35 -22.00 27.38
C ASP A 647 14.70 -20.76 28.00
N MET A 648 14.35 -19.75 27.18
CA MET A 648 13.74 -18.51 27.64
C MET A 648 12.68 -17.95 26.69
N VAL A 649 11.86 -17.03 27.22
CA VAL A 649 11.00 -16.16 26.42
C VAL A 649 11.75 -14.85 26.18
N TYR A 650 12.01 -14.53 24.91
CA TYR A 650 12.67 -13.30 24.51
C TYR A 650 11.73 -12.11 24.66
N PRO A 651 12.18 -10.94 25.15
CA PRO A 651 11.35 -9.75 25.22
C PRO A 651 10.93 -9.30 23.82
N GLU A 652 9.71 -8.74 23.68
CA GLU A 652 9.23 -8.18 22.42
C GLU A 652 10.01 -6.90 22.08
N VAL A 653 11.01 -7.03 21.21
CA VAL A 653 11.89 -5.93 20.77
C VAL A 653 12.26 -6.07 19.29
N ALA A 654 12.49 -4.95 18.62
CA ALA A 654 13.21 -4.92 17.36
C ALA A 654 14.71 -4.77 17.63
N GLN A 655 15.49 -5.81 17.36
CA GLN A 655 16.91 -5.88 17.67
C GLN A 655 17.72 -6.38 16.46
N ALA A 656 18.87 -5.76 16.25
CA ALA A 656 19.90 -6.26 15.36
C ALA A 656 21.02 -6.97 16.15
N VAL A 657 21.47 -8.12 15.67
CA VAL A 657 22.54 -8.95 16.26
C VAL A 657 23.57 -9.34 15.20
N GLY A 658 24.74 -9.82 15.64
CA GLY A 658 25.83 -10.27 14.76
C GLY A 658 27.06 -9.35 14.74
N GLY A 659 26.94 -8.10 15.19
CA GLY A 659 28.06 -7.14 15.18
C GLY A 659 29.31 -7.66 15.89
N GLY A 660 30.40 -7.83 15.15
CA GLY A 660 31.69 -8.32 15.66
C GLY A 660 31.70 -9.79 16.10
N LEU A 661 30.67 -10.58 15.77
CA LEU A 661 30.53 -11.97 16.19
C LEU A 661 30.88 -12.93 15.04
N SER A 662 31.61 -13.99 15.36
CA SER A 662 31.79 -15.19 14.50
C SER A 662 30.83 -16.33 14.89
N TRP A 663 30.02 -16.14 15.92
CA TRP A 663 29.11 -17.16 16.45
C TRP A 663 27.84 -16.52 16.99
N LEU A 664 26.69 -17.08 16.64
CA LEU A 664 25.38 -16.68 17.17
C LEU A 664 24.49 -17.91 17.28
N CYS A 665 23.98 -18.20 18.48
CA CYS A 665 23.13 -19.37 18.68
C CYS A 665 21.94 -19.07 19.59
N TYR A 666 20.76 -19.52 19.16
CA TYR A 666 19.52 -19.54 19.94
C TYR A 666 18.96 -20.96 19.95
N ARG A 667 18.66 -21.49 21.13
CA ARG A 667 18.14 -22.85 21.29
C ARG A 667 16.90 -22.87 22.19
N ASN A 668 15.79 -23.42 21.73
CA ASN A 668 14.56 -23.51 22.52
C ASN A 668 14.09 -22.16 23.11
N VAL A 669 14.24 -21.08 22.33
CA VAL A 669 13.82 -19.72 22.70
C VAL A 669 12.45 -19.41 22.10
N THR A 670 11.61 -18.69 22.84
CA THR A 670 10.31 -18.22 22.34
C THR A 670 10.36 -16.72 22.01
N PHE A 671 10.11 -16.37 20.75
CA PHE A 671 9.96 -15.01 20.24
C PHE A 671 8.47 -14.75 19.94
N SER A 672 7.92 -13.68 20.52
CA SER A 672 6.48 -13.40 20.52
C SER A 672 6.21 -11.92 20.31
N GLY A 673 5.20 -11.60 19.50
CA GLY A 673 4.66 -10.24 19.38
C GLY A 673 4.98 -9.56 18.05
N GLY A 674 4.13 -8.63 17.63
CA GLY A 674 4.24 -7.93 16.34
C GLY A 674 5.38 -6.91 16.29
N GLY A 675 5.87 -6.44 17.45
CA GLY A 675 7.07 -5.64 17.57
C GLY A 675 8.36 -6.45 17.65
N MET A 676 8.27 -7.78 17.77
CA MET A 676 9.44 -8.65 17.87
C MET A 676 10.07 -8.89 16.50
N SER A 677 11.27 -8.35 16.30
CA SER A 677 12.07 -8.59 15.10
C SER A 677 13.53 -8.83 15.49
N LEU A 678 14.05 -10.00 15.15
CA LEU A 678 15.48 -10.31 15.32
C LEU A 678 16.16 -10.28 13.96
N THR A 679 16.98 -9.26 13.74
CA THR A 679 17.75 -9.09 12.50
C THR A 679 19.17 -9.57 12.71
N VAL A 680 19.59 -10.61 11.98
CA VAL A 680 20.99 -11.03 11.91
C VAL A 680 21.68 -10.21 10.82
N LEU A 681 22.54 -9.27 11.24
CA LEU A 681 23.34 -8.43 10.35
C LEU A 681 24.59 -9.18 9.92
N VAL A 682 24.50 -9.93 8.81
CA VAL A 682 25.64 -10.70 8.29
C VAL A 682 26.82 -9.78 7.95
N GLY A 683 26.53 -8.59 7.40
CA GLY A 683 27.56 -7.59 7.09
C GLY A 683 28.36 -7.08 8.29
N ALA A 684 27.80 -7.19 9.49
CA ALA A 684 28.46 -6.76 10.73
C ALA A 684 29.22 -7.90 11.43
N MET A 685 29.04 -9.14 10.98
CA MET A 685 29.78 -10.30 11.50
C MET A 685 31.24 -10.27 11.06
N THR A 686 32.11 -10.93 11.83
CA THR A 686 33.55 -10.98 11.56
C THR A 686 34.11 -12.38 11.83
N GLY A 687 35.22 -12.73 11.16
CA GLY A 687 35.97 -13.97 11.39
C GLY A 687 36.09 -14.87 10.16
N ASP A 688 37.02 -15.83 10.20
CA ASP A 688 37.30 -16.73 9.06
C ASP A 688 36.09 -17.62 8.73
N VAL A 689 35.39 -18.10 9.77
CA VAL A 689 34.15 -18.87 9.65
C VAL A 689 33.15 -18.33 10.67
N ALA A 690 31.96 -17.96 10.22
CA ALA A 690 30.87 -17.55 11.08
C ALA A 690 29.73 -18.58 11.10
N ASN A 691 29.21 -18.90 12.28
CA ASN A 691 28.09 -19.84 12.45
C ASN A 691 26.91 -19.14 13.13
N VAL A 692 25.74 -19.24 12.52
CA VAL A 692 24.46 -18.75 13.06
C VAL A 692 23.52 -19.94 13.19
N THR A 693 22.94 -20.18 14.36
CA THR A 693 22.05 -21.33 14.58
C THR A 693 20.79 -20.94 15.36
N PHE A 694 19.63 -21.33 14.83
CA PHE A 694 18.34 -21.27 15.48
C PHE A 694 17.78 -22.68 15.57
N ASP A 695 17.80 -23.25 16.77
CA ASP A 695 17.52 -24.67 17.02
C ASP A 695 16.32 -24.83 17.95
N GLY A 696 15.22 -25.41 17.46
CA GLY A 696 14.05 -25.67 18.29
C GLY A 696 13.32 -24.42 18.82
N CYS A 697 13.54 -23.23 18.25
CA CYS A 697 12.90 -22.00 18.72
C CYS A 697 11.45 -21.91 18.26
N THR A 698 10.64 -21.15 19.01
CA THR A 698 9.23 -20.86 18.68
C THR A 698 9.09 -19.38 18.33
N TRP A 699 8.55 -19.09 17.14
CA TRP A 699 8.26 -17.75 16.64
C TRP A 699 6.76 -17.62 16.49
N ARG A 700 6.14 -16.63 17.13
CA ARG A 700 4.69 -16.47 17.09
C ARG A 700 4.20 -15.04 17.20
N ASP A 701 2.90 -14.86 16.97
CA ASP A 701 2.16 -13.61 17.21
C ASP A 701 2.69 -12.40 16.42
N GLY A 702 3.25 -12.62 15.23
CA GLY A 702 3.83 -11.57 14.37
C GLY A 702 5.34 -11.46 14.42
N ALA A 703 6.05 -12.30 15.18
CA ALA A 703 7.50 -12.24 15.28
C ALA A 703 8.21 -12.49 13.93
N VAL A 704 9.33 -11.80 13.71
CA VAL A 704 10.11 -11.88 12.47
C VAL A 704 11.56 -12.25 12.76
N LEU A 705 12.08 -13.25 12.04
CA LEU A 705 13.51 -13.56 11.93
C LEU A 705 14.02 -13.08 10.57
N LEU A 706 14.88 -12.07 10.54
CA LEU A 706 15.47 -11.53 9.33
C LEU A 706 16.96 -11.87 9.25
N LEU A 707 17.37 -12.50 8.15
CA LEU A 707 18.77 -12.78 7.82
C LEU A 707 19.20 -11.79 6.74
N LEU A 708 19.89 -10.72 7.12
CA LEU A 708 20.25 -9.64 6.20
C LEU A 708 21.70 -9.82 5.71
N GLY A 709 21.83 -10.27 4.46
CA GLY A 709 23.09 -10.43 3.74
C GLY A 709 23.74 -9.09 3.36
N ASN A 710 25.07 -9.08 3.28
CA ASN A 710 25.85 -7.97 2.74
C ASN A 710 27.00 -8.51 1.88
N ALA A 711 27.10 -8.04 0.62
CA ALA A 711 28.13 -8.50 -0.33
C ALA A 711 29.57 -8.28 0.14
N TYR A 712 29.76 -7.37 1.10
CA TYR A 712 31.06 -6.96 1.62
C TYR A 712 31.28 -7.35 3.09
N ALA A 713 30.57 -8.38 3.57
CA ALA A 713 30.78 -8.89 4.92
C ALA A 713 32.26 -9.30 5.14
N ALA A 714 32.82 -8.98 6.31
CA ALA A 714 34.19 -9.33 6.69
C ALA A 714 34.29 -10.77 7.24
N VAL A 715 33.55 -11.69 6.63
CA VAL A 715 33.45 -13.11 7.00
C VAL A 715 33.98 -13.96 5.85
N GLY A 716 34.86 -14.93 6.15
CA GLY A 716 35.40 -15.84 5.13
C GLY A 716 34.38 -16.83 4.60
N ALA A 717 33.79 -17.66 5.47
CA ALA A 717 32.69 -18.57 5.16
C ALA A 717 31.56 -18.42 6.20
N LEU A 718 30.30 -18.55 5.77
CA LEU A 718 29.13 -18.36 6.64
C LEU A 718 28.22 -19.57 6.59
N ASN A 719 27.81 -20.06 7.75
CA ASN A 719 26.85 -21.15 7.88
C ASN A 719 25.69 -20.71 8.77
N ILE A 720 24.49 -20.62 8.20
CA ILE A 720 23.26 -20.31 8.91
C ILE A 720 22.38 -21.55 8.92
N VAL A 721 22.00 -22.01 10.11
CA VAL A 721 21.13 -23.18 10.30
C VAL A 721 19.89 -22.75 11.07
N VAL A 722 18.73 -22.86 10.42
CA VAL A 722 17.41 -22.67 11.05
C VAL A 722 16.74 -24.04 11.06
N THR A 723 16.76 -24.72 12.21
CA THR A 723 16.29 -26.10 12.31
C THR A 723 15.36 -26.39 13.49
N GLY A 724 14.36 -27.25 13.28
CA GLY A 724 13.44 -27.68 14.33
C GLY A 724 12.52 -26.57 14.88
N ASN A 725 12.44 -25.41 14.21
CA ASN A 725 11.69 -24.26 14.72
C ASN A 725 10.18 -24.37 14.40
N ARG A 726 9.36 -23.70 15.21
CA ARG A 726 7.93 -23.52 14.96
C ARG A 726 7.62 -22.05 14.69
N PHE A 727 7.15 -21.74 13.49
CA PHE A 727 6.67 -20.41 13.10
C PHE A 727 5.14 -20.44 13.02
N SER A 728 4.46 -19.71 13.90
CA SER A 728 2.99 -19.63 13.96
C SER A 728 2.54 -18.17 13.85
N ASP A 729 2.02 -17.77 12.69
CA ASP A 729 1.85 -16.35 12.34
C ASP A 729 3.14 -15.56 12.57
N ALA A 730 4.24 -16.10 12.06
CA ALA A 730 5.58 -15.54 12.16
C ALA A 730 6.31 -15.72 10.83
N LEU A 731 7.34 -14.91 10.60
CA LEU A 731 8.01 -14.81 9.30
C LEU A 731 9.51 -15.11 9.42
N LEU A 732 10.03 -15.94 8.51
CA LEU A 732 11.47 -16.06 8.24
C LEU A 732 11.79 -15.30 6.95
N SER A 733 12.75 -14.38 7.00
CA SER A 733 13.10 -13.54 5.86
C SER A 733 14.60 -13.53 5.55
N PRO A 734 15.11 -14.35 4.62
CA PRO A 734 16.47 -14.24 4.09
C PRO A 734 16.54 -13.21 2.96
N GLU A 735 17.37 -12.18 3.11
CA GLU A 735 17.38 -11.02 2.21
C GLU A 735 18.78 -10.52 1.88
N GLY A 736 18.91 -9.92 0.71
CA GLY A 736 20.15 -9.27 0.25
C GLY A 736 21.19 -10.20 -0.38
N VAL A 737 22.36 -9.63 -0.63
CA VAL A 737 23.48 -10.32 -1.27
C VAL A 737 24.34 -10.97 -0.20
N PHE A 738 24.49 -12.28 -0.24
CA PHE A 738 25.39 -12.98 0.67
C PHE A 738 26.79 -13.08 0.06
N GLN A 739 27.81 -13.01 0.90
CA GLN A 739 29.19 -13.18 0.50
C GLN A 739 29.48 -14.62 0.04
N PRO A 740 30.59 -14.87 -0.68
CA PRO A 740 30.97 -16.20 -1.14
C PRO A 740 31.00 -17.24 -0.01
N HIS A 741 30.85 -18.52 -0.37
CA HIS A 741 30.87 -19.64 0.58
C HIS A 741 29.84 -19.51 1.72
N THR A 742 28.65 -19.01 1.39
CA THR A 742 27.50 -18.97 2.31
C THR A 742 26.66 -20.22 2.17
N LYS A 743 26.33 -20.86 3.30
CA LYS A 743 25.35 -21.96 3.38
C LYS A 743 24.21 -21.59 4.32
N ILE A 744 23.00 -21.45 3.79
CA ILE A 744 21.78 -21.26 4.58
C ILE A 744 20.97 -22.55 4.50
N THR A 745 20.80 -23.24 5.64
CA THR A 745 20.05 -24.48 5.76
C THR A 745 18.81 -24.25 6.62
N ILE A 746 17.62 -24.33 6.01
CA ILE A 746 16.33 -24.21 6.68
C ILE A 746 15.71 -25.60 6.69
N SER A 747 15.85 -26.33 7.80
CA SER A 747 15.50 -27.75 7.84
C SER A 747 14.57 -28.15 8.98
N VAL A 748 13.60 -29.04 8.69
CA VAL A 748 12.74 -29.64 9.73
C VAL A 748 11.97 -28.58 10.56
N ASN A 749 11.61 -27.45 9.94
CA ASN A 749 10.80 -26.43 10.60
C ASN A 749 9.32 -26.62 10.27
N ARG A 750 8.45 -26.09 11.12
CA ARG A 750 7.00 -26.05 10.89
C ARG A 750 6.53 -24.61 10.79
N PHE A 751 5.94 -24.25 9.66
CA PHE A 751 5.34 -22.95 9.39
C PHE A 751 3.83 -23.07 9.36
N THR A 752 3.14 -22.16 10.05
CA THR A 752 1.69 -22.03 10.04
C THR A 752 1.34 -20.57 9.91
N VAL A 753 0.62 -20.19 8.85
CA VAL A 753 0.23 -18.81 8.58
C VAL A 753 -1.27 -18.67 8.36
N THR A 754 -1.87 -17.71 9.05
CA THR A 754 -3.30 -17.42 9.02
C THR A 754 -3.61 -16.00 8.56
N ARG A 755 -2.60 -15.11 8.57
CA ARG A 755 -2.69 -13.70 8.16
C ARG A 755 -1.36 -13.21 7.58
N PRO A 756 -1.35 -12.11 6.81
CA PRO A 756 -0.10 -11.46 6.41
C PRO A 756 0.68 -10.98 7.64
N ILE A 757 2.00 -11.19 7.63
CA ILE A 757 2.93 -10.70 8.65
C ILE A 757 3.68 -9.50 8.05
N PRO A 758 3.55 -8.29 8.62
CA PRO A 758 4.18 -7.09 8.06
C PRO A 758 5.71 -7.18 8.17
N ARG A 759 6.42 -6.94 7.06
CA ARG A 759 7.87 -6.72 7.02
C ARG A 759 8.10 -5.27 6.58
N PRO A 760 8.60 -4.38 7.46
CA PRO A 760 8.91 -3.00 7.07
C PRO A 760 9.83 -2.95 5.87
N GLY A 761 9.43 -2.29 4.79
CA GLY A 761 10.15 -2.23 3.50
C GLY A 761 9.69 -3.25 2.44
N LEU A 762 8.72 -4.10 2.76
CA LEU A 762 8.05 -5.00 1.81
C LEU A 762 6.53 -4.88 1.92
N GLU A 763 5.88 -4.66 0.79
CA GLU A 763 4.43 -4.78 0.70
C GLU A 763 4.07 -6.25 0.44
N LEU A 764 3.56 -6.92 1.46
CA LEU A 764 3.11 -8.31 1.37
C LEU A 764 1.58 -8.33 1.34
N ASP A 765 1.01 -8.72 0.21
CA ASP A 765 -0.43 -8.77 -0.05
C ASP A 765 -1.08 -10.10 0.39
N CYS A 766 -0.27 -11.14 0.63
CA CYS A 766 -0.75 -12.46 1.00
C CYS A 766 0.01 -13.07 2.22
N PRO A 767 -0.67 -13.91 3.03
CA PRO A 767 -0.04 -14.70 4.08
C PRO A 767 1.13 -15.53 3.54
N SER A 768 2.33 -15.31 4.09
CA SER A 768 3.58 -15.91 3.62
C SER A 768 4.42 -16.46 4.78
N CYS A 769 5.06 -17.62 4.59
CA CYS A 769 5.88 -18.27 5.64
C CYS A 769 7.36 -17.88 5.55
N VAL A 770 7.92 -17.92 4.35
CA VAL A 770 9.29 -17.50 4.04
C VAL A 770 9.22 -16.43 2.98
N VAL A 771 9.74 -15.24 3.30
CA VAL A 771 9.81 -14.13 2.35
C VAL A 771 11.27 -13.88 2.00
N MET A 772 11.56 -13.56 0.76
CA MET A 772 12.91 -13.23 0.32
C MET A 772 12.85 -11.97 -0.52
N ASN A 773 13.87 -11.12 -0.39
CA ASN A 773 14.00 -9.91 -1.18
C ASN A 773 15.46 -9.71 -1.58
N GLY A 774 15.71 -9.64 -2.88
CA GLY A 774 17.04 -9.39 -3.42
C GLY A 774 18.06 -10.46 -3.06
N LEU A 775 17.60 -11.70 -2.87
CA LEU A 775 18.44 -12.82 -2.48
C LEU A 775 19.38 -13.19 -3.64
N VAL A 776 20.68 -12.94 -3.43
CA VAL A 776 21.74 -13.32 -4.37
C VAL A 776 22.63 -14.37 -3.73
N ILE A 777 22.67 -15.54 -4.36
CA ILE A 777 23.47 -16.70 -3.95
C ILE A 777 24.57 -16.86 -4.98
N SER A 778 25.81 -16.53 -4.60
CA SER A 778 26.95 -16.47 -5.54
C SER A 778 28.19 -17.15 -4.98
N ASN A 779 29.06 -17.62 -5.89
CA ASN A 779 30.41 -18.11 -5.60
C ASN A 779 30.42 -19.26 -4.57
N ASP A 780 30.03 -20.46 -5.03
CA ASP A 780 30.01 -21.69 -4.24
C ASP A 780 29.14 -21.58 -2.96
N SER A 781 27.99 -20.90 -3.09
CA SER A 781 27.03 -20.69 -2.01
C SER A 781 25.75 -21.53 -2.20
N ALA A 782 25.05 -21.83 -1.12
CA ALA A 782 23.83 -22.64 -1.16
C ALA A 782 22.75 -22.16 -0.18
N VAL A 783 21.50 -22.11 -0.64
CA VAL A 783 20.31 -21.93 0.22
C VAL A 783 19.41 -23.15 0.03
N VAL A 784 19.14 -23.88 1.12
CA VAL A 784 18.47 -25.17 1.07
C VAL A 784 17.32 -25.20 2.08
N LEU A 785 16.10 -25.36 1.58
CA LEU A 785 14.90 -25.58 2.38
C LEU A 785 14.56 -27.07 2.33
N SER A 786 14.77 -27.80 3.42
CA SER A 786 14.60 -29.27 3.42
C SER A 786 13.75 -29.82 4.56
N GLY A 787 12.79 -30.70 4.27
CA GLY A 787 12.02 -31.40 5.30
C GLY A 787 11.11 -30.49 6.14
N ASN A 788 10.75 -29.31 5.64
CA ASN A 788 9.86 -28.39 6.35
C ASN A 788 8.39 -28.71 6.06
N VAL A 789 7.52 -28.30 6.98
CA VAL A 789 6.05 -28.38 6.82
C VAL A 789 5.48 -26.98 6.74
N PHE A 790 4.82 -26.64 5.63
CA PHE A 790 4.14 -25.36 5.41
C PHE A 790 2.64 -25.55 5.49
N GLN A 791 1.96 -24.75 6.30
CA GLN A 791 0.52 -24.84 6.52
C GLN A 791 -0.12 -23.44 6.41
N SER A 792 -1.19 -23.32 5.61
CA SER A 792 -2.03 -22.12 5.58
C SER A 792 -3.51 -22.45 5.76
N VAL A 793 -4.27 -21.51 6.32
CA VAL A 793 -5.74 -21.62 6.50
C VAL A 793 -6.53 -20.68 5.58
N THR A 794 -5.85 -19.78 4.87
CA THR A 794 -6.46 -18.82 3.95
C THR A 794 -6.41 -19.31 2.49
N THR A 795 -7.36 -18.87 1.68
CA THR A 795 -7.49 -19.29 0.27
C THR A 795 -6.33 -18.80 -0.59
N SER A 796 -5.95 -17.53 -0.44
CA SER A 796 -4.79 -16.94 -1.13
C SER A 796 -3.63 -16.86 -0.14
N SER A 797 -2.58 -17.65 -0.36
CA SER A 797 -1.38 -17.70 0.50
C SER A 797 -0.18 -18.23 -0.28
N SER A 798 1.02 -17.91 0.22
CA SER A 798 2.27 -18.42 -0.32
C SER A 798 3.15 -19.06 0.74
N ALA A 799 3.86 -20.13 0.40
CA ALA A 799 4.80 -20.73 1.34
C ALA A 799 6.15 -20.02 1.27
N ILE A 800 6.66 -19.84 0.05
CA ILE A 800 7.89 -19.11 -0.27
C ILE A 800 7.52 -17.97 -1.21
N TYR A 801 7.83 -16.74 -0.83
CA TYR A 801 7.54 -15.55 -1.62
C TYR A 801 8.81 -14.71 -1.82
N VAL A 802 9.28 -14.61 -3.05
CA VAL A 802 10.32 -13.67 -3.47
C VAL A 802 9.65 -12.40 -4.02
N VAL A 803 9.81 -11.28 -3.31
CA VAL A 803 9.10 -10.01 -3.55
C VAL A 803 10.09 -8.90 -3.88
N GLY A 804 9.68 -7.97 -4.75
CA GLY A 804 10.43 -6.75 -5.08
C GLY A 804 11.68 -6.92 -5.97
N SER A 805 12.59 -7.84 -5.63
CA SER A 805 13.85 -8.09 -6.36
C SER A 805 14.01 -9.56 -6.77
N PRO A 806 14.76 -9.87 -7.85
CA PRO A 806 14.86 -11.24 -8.36
C PRO A 806 15.59 -12.16 -7.38
N LEU A 807 15.26 -13.45 -7.44
CA LEU A 807 16.16 -14.49 -6.93
C LEU A 807 17.28 -14.72 -7.94
N ARG A 808 18.54 -14.57 -7.53
CA ARG A 808 19.71 -14.81 -8.40
C ARG A 808 20.60 -15.91 -7.83
N VAL A 809 20.89 -16.90 -8.65
CA VAL A 809 21.81 -18.01 -8.32
C VAL A 809 22.94 -18.01 -9.34
N LEU A 810 24.15 -17.70 -8.88
CA LEU A 810 25.29 -17.34 -9.74
C LEU A 810 26.53 -18.16 -9.36
N TRP A 811 27.38 -18.45 -10.35
CA TRP A 811 28.74 -18.97 -10.14
C TRP A 811 28.79 -20.21 -9.21
N LYS A 812 28.42 -21.39 -9.74
CA LYS A 812 28.47 -22.66 -9.01
C LYS A 812 27.68 -22.66 -7.70
N SER A 813 26.53 -21.99 -7.70
CA SER A 813 25.67 -21.89 -6.51
C SER A 813 24.37 -22.69 -6.66
N LEU A 814 23.71 -22.93 -5.52
CA LEU A 814 22.50 -23.74 -5.43
C LEU A 814 21.38 -23.04 -4.65
N PHE A 815 20.16 -23.04 -5.21
CA PHE A 815 18.94 -22.85 -4.44
C PHE A 815 18.09 -24.11 -4.49
N ALA A 816 17.75 -24.70 -3.35
CA ALA A 816 17.07 -26.00 -3.31
C ALA A 816 15.87 -26.03 -2.36
N VAL A 817 14.78 -26.64 -2.82
CA VAL A 817 13.54 -26.89 -2.05
C VAL A 817 13.28 -28.40 -2.10
N LEU A 818 13.67 -29.10 -1.03
CA LEU A 818 13.81 -30.56 -1.00
C LEU A 818 12.90 -31.22 0.05
N SER A 819 12.07 -32.18 -0.35
CA SER A 819 11.33 -33.02 0.61
C SER A 819 10.46 -32.25 1.61
N ASN A 820 9.90 -31.10 1.21
CA ASN A 820 8.98 -30.34 2.05
C ASN A 820 7.54 -30.82 1.86
N THR A 821 6.71 -30.62 2.88
CA THR A 821 5.27 -30.88 2.83
C THR A 821 4.50 -29.57 2.83
N PHE A 822 3.62 -29.39 1.84
CA PHE A 822 2.76 -28.22 1.70
C PHE A 822 1.30 -28.59 1.97
N HIS A 823 0.68 -27.85 2.88
CA HIS A 823 -0.70 -27.98 3.31
C HIS A 823 -1.40 -26.61 3.22
N MET A 824 -1.63 -26.15 2.00
CA MET A 824 -2.24 -24.85 1.73
C MET A 824 -3.75 -24.96 1.60
N ALA A 825 -4.50 -24.02 2.18
CA ALA A 825 -5.95 -24.03 2.10
C ALA A 825 -6.48 -23.36 0.83
N GLY A 826 -7.68 -23.76 0.41
CA GLY A 826 -8.57 -22.97 -0.43
C GLY A 826 -8.25 -22.87 -1.92
N GLY A 827 -7.37 -23.70 -2.49
CA GLY A 827 -7.21 -23.85 -3.94
C GLY A 827 -6.58 -22.66 -4.67
N ASP A 828 -6.57 -21.46 -4.09
CA ASP A 828 -6.02 -20.22 -4.68
C ASP A 828 -4.57 -19.94 -4.25
N GLY A 829 -3.96 -20.81 -3.45
CA GLY A 829 -2.60 -20.65 -2.94
C GLY A 829 -1.52 -20.88 -4.00
N THR A 830 -0.38 -20.20 -3.87
CA THR A 830 0.81 -20.36 -4.72
C THR A 830 1.99 -20.76 -3.85
N LEU A 831 2.56 -21.96 -4.02
CA LEU A 831 3.60 -22.45 -3.11
C LEU A 831 4.88 -21.60 -3.16
N ILE A 832 5.41 -21.40 -4.36
CA ILE A 832 6.61 -20.63 -4.65
C ILE A 832 6.22 -19.49 -5.58
N TYR A 833 6.09 -18.29 -5.01
CA TYR A 833 5.77 -17.07 -5.74
C TYR A 833 7.06 -16.29 -5.97
N LEU A 834 7.49 -16.15 -7.23
CA LEU A 834 8.64 -15.36 -7.64
C LEU A 834 8.14 -14.13 -8.39
N GLU A 835 8.01 -13.00 -7.70
CA GLU A 835 7.59 -11.75 -8.32
C GLU A 835 8.74 -11.16 -9.12
N GLY A 836 9.78 -10.65 -8.43
CA GLY A 836 10.83 -9.83 -9.03
C GLY A 836 10.37 -8.42 -9.42
N PRO A 837 11.31 -7.54 -9.83
CA PRO A 837 11.01 -6.17 -10.21
C PRO A 837 10.27 -6.12 -11.54
N ARG A 838 9.37 -5.14 -11.69
CA ARG A 838 8.65 -4.90 -12.94
C ARG A 838 9.63 -4.76 -14.11
N TYR A 839 9.41 -5.53 -15.18
CA TYR A 839 10.26 -5.57 -16.39
C TYR A 839 11.69 -6.11 -16.18
N SER A 840 11.96 -6.80 -15.08
CA SER A 840 13.22 -7.53 -14.86
C SER A 840 12.96 -9.03 -14.75
N SER A 841 13.95 -9.81 -14.35
CA SER A 841 13.77 -11.24 -14.10
C SER A 841 13.06 -11.49 -12.77
N SER A 842 12.29 -12.57 -12.69
CA SER A 842 11.86 -13.13 -11.40
C SER A 842 12.92 -14.08 -10.85
N LEU A 843 13.57 -14.83 -11.75
CA LEU A 843 14.60 -15.80 -11.44
C LEU A 843 15.72 -15.72 -12.48
N SER A 844 16.96 -15.62 -12.02
CA SER A 844 18.16 -15.76 -12.87
C SER A 844 19.10 -16.82 -12.32
N VAL A 845 19.39 -17.84 -13.11
CA VAL A 845 20.30 -18.95 -12.79
C VAL A 845 21.43 -18.95 -13.81
N LEU A 846 22.63 -18.51 -13.39
CA LEU A 846 23.72 -18.20 -14.31
C LEU A 846 25.04 -18.87 -13.89
N ASN A 847 25.91 -19.11 -14.88
CA ASN A 847 27.30 -19.55 -14.70
C ASN A 847 27.45 -20.85 -13.89
N ASN A 848 27.01 -21.97 -14.45
CA ASN A 848 27.12 -23.31 -13.86
C ASN A 848 26.39 -23.40 -12.51
N SER A 849 25.20 -22.81 -12.40
CA SER A 849 24.41 -22.82 -11.16
C SER A 849 23.15 -23.66 -11.31
N ALA A 850 22.51 -24.01 -10.19
CA ALA A 850 21.25 -24.75 -10.22
C ALA A 850 20.17 -24.26 -9.25
N VAL A 851 18.92 -24.37 -9.70
CA VAL A 851 17.73 -24.31 -8.85
C VAL A 851 17.05 -25.68 -8.87
N VAL A 852 16.85 -26.29 -7.70
CA VAL A 852 16.35 -27.68 -7.61
C VAL A 852 15.16 -27.78 -6.66
N ILE A 853 13.99 -28.10 -7.21
CA ILE A 853 12.75 -28.32 -6.48
C ILE A 853 12.42 -29.80 -6.59
N ARG A 854 12.71 -30.58 -5.54
CA ARG A 854 12.68 -32.05 -5.60
C ARG A 854 11.97 -32.70 -4.43
N GLY A 855 11.16 -33.73 -4.72
CA GLY A 855 10.63 -34.64 -3.69
C GLY A 855 9.61 -34.01 -2.75
N ASN A 856 8.99 -32.88 -3.12
CA ASN A 856 8.04 -32.20 -2.26
C ASN A 856 6.63 -32.81 -2.39
N ALA A 857 5.87 -32.80 -1.30
CA ALA A 857 4.50 -33.32 -1.25
C ALA A 857 3.49 -32.19 -1.02
N VAL A 858 2.55 -32.01 -1.96
CA VAL A 858 1.47 -31.02 -1.87
C VAL A 858 0.17 -31.76 -1.57
N THR A 859 -0.31 -31.61 -0.34
CA THR A 859 -1.40 -32.45 0.22
C THR A 859 -2.81 -31.92 -0.07
N ARG A 860 -2.94 -30.70 -0.60
CA ARG A 860 -4.20 -30.04 -0.92
C ARG A 860 -4.14 -29.34 -2.27
N PRO A 861 -5.29 -29.07 -2.91
CA PRO A 861 -5.32 -28.30 -4.14
C PRO A 861 -4.73 -26.90 -3.99
N VAL A 862 -4.00 -26.45 -5.02
CA VAL A 862 -3.35 -25.12 -5.08
C VAL A 862 -3.54 -24.50 -6.46
N LYS A 863 -3.36 -23.20 -6.61
CA LYS A 863 -3.46 -22.54 -7.91
C LYS A 863 -2.20 -22.81 -8.73
N CYS A 864 -1.05 -22.48 -8.14
CA CYS A 864 0.27 -22.64 -8.73
C CYS A 864 1.23 -23.35 -7.76
N PHE A 865 2.08 -24.25 -8.26
CA PHE A 865 3.24 -24.69 -7.49
C PHE A 865 4.33 -23.62 -7.57
N VAL A 866 4.78 -23.30 -8.78
CA VAL A 866 5.76 -22.25 -9.06
C VAL A 866 5.10 -21.21 -9.95
N LEU A 867 5.19 -19.95 -9.56
CA LEU A 867 4.75 -18.80 -10.35
C LEU A 867 5.91 -17.81 -10.50
N LEU A 868 6.33 -17.56 -11.73
CA LEU A 868 7.25 -16.48 -12.08
C LEU A 868 6.46 -15.39 -12.79
N ILE A 869 6.41 -14.19 -12.21
CA ILE A 869 5.63 -13.08 -12.75
C ILE A 869 6.28 -12.47 -14.00
N TRP A 870 7.61 -12.41 -14.00
CA TRP A 870 8.43 -11.85 -15.07
C TRP A 870 9.34 -12.91 -15.68
N THR A 871 10.50 -12.51 -16.23
CA THR A 871 11.32 -13.42 -17.03
C THR A 871 12.00 -14.49 -16.18
N LEU A 872 12.09 -15.69 -16.76
CA LEU A 872 12.93 -16.79 -16.27
C LEU A 872 14.21 -16.82 -17.09
N ASP A 873 15.37 -16.56 -16.48
CA ASP A 873 16.67 -16.61 -17.15
C ASP A 873 17.49 -17.79 -16.64
N VAL A 874 17.88 -18.70 -17.54
CA VAL A 874 18.76 -19.84 -17.24
C VAL A 874 19.87 -19.86 -18.28
N GLU A 875 21.09 -19.50 -17.87
CA GLU A 875 22.18 -19.27 -18.82
C GLU A 875 23.52 -19.89 -18.40
N SER A 876 24.36 -20.15 -19.41
CA SER A 876 25.76 -20.55 -19.26
C SER A 876 25.91 -21.83 -18.45
N HIS A 877 25.47 -22.96 -19.03
CA HIS A 877 25.54 -24.30 -18.44
C HIS A 877 24.83 -24.41 -17.08
N SER A 878 23.73 -23.68 -16.90
CA SER A 878 22.93 -23.68 -15.67
C SER A 878 21.66 -24.51 -15.81
N ALA A 879 21.08 -24.93 -14.68
CA ALA A 879 19.91 -25.82 -14.68
C ALA A 879 18.80 -25.39 -13.70
N VAL A 880 17.56 -25.49 -14.13
CA VAL A 880 16.37 -25.45 -13.27
C VAL A 880 15.70 -26.82 -13.32
N VAL A 881 15.62 -27.50 -12.17
CA VAL A 881 15.15 -28.89 -12.05
C VAL A 881 13.92 -28.95 -11.15
N PHE A 882 12.81 -29.42 -11.69
CA PHE A 882 11.57 -29.67 -10.97
C PHE A 882 11.25 -31.17 -11.03
N GLN A 883 11.62 -31.92 -9.99
CA GLN A 883 11.71 -33.38 -10.08
C GLN A 883 11.02 -34.14 -8.94
N GLY A 884 10.26 -35.18 -9.26
CA GLY A 884 9.78 -36.12 -8.24
C GLY A 884 8.84 -35.51 -7.22
N ASN A 885 8.15 -34.42 -7.56
CA ASN A 885 7.18 -33.78 -6.68
C ASN A 885 5.81 -34.46 -6.82
N GLU A 886 5.11 -34.62 -5.71
CA GLU A 886 3.75 -35.15 -5.67
C GLU A 886 2.77 -34.03 -5.34
N MET A 887 1.69 -33.94 -6.10
CA MET A 887 0.67 -32.91 -5.88
C MET A 887 -0.75 -33.41 -6.11
N GLN A 888 -1.67 -32.84 -5.32
CA GLN A 888 -3.10 -32.88 -5.63
C GLN A 888 -3.40 -31.96 -6.83
N ARG A 889 -4.67 -31.64 -7.04
CA ARG A 889 -5.14 -30.75 -8.10
C ARG A 889 -4.43 -29.40 -8.12
N SER A 890 -4.09 -28.92 -9.31
CA SER A 890 -3.69 -27.53 -9.51
C SER A 890 -4.34 -26.85 -10.72
N SER A 891 -4.19 -25.53 -10.86
CA SER A 891 -4.49 -24.88 -12.14
C SER A 891 -3.31 -25.02 -13.09
N VAL A 892 -2.14 -24.55 -12.63
CA VAL A 892 -0.85 -24.70 -13.29
C VAL A 892 0.17 -25.22 -12.28
N VAL A 893 1.10 -26.09 -12.68
CA VAL A 893 2.19 -26.50 -11.77
C VAL A 893 3.34 -25.52 -11.87
N PHE A 894 3.90 -25.34 -13.07
CA PHE A 894 5.01 -24.42 -13.33
C PHE A 894 4.56 -23.32 -14.30
N TYR A 895 4.37 -22.10 -13.79
CA TYR A 895 3.90 -20.97 -14.60
C TYR A 895 4.96 -19.88 -14.70
N SER A 896 5.42 -19.60 -15.93
CA SER A 896 6.18 -18.40 -16.29
C SER A 896 5.24 -17.46 -17.04
N SER A 897 4.89 -16.30 -16.46
CA SER A 897 3.98 -15.34 -17.12
C SER A 897 4.67 -14.30 -18.00
N ASP A 898 6.00 -14.36 -18.10
CA ASP A 898 6.76 -13.69 -19.15
C ASP A 898 7.81 -14.65 -19.77
N SER A 899 8.53 -14.18 -20.78
CA SER A 899 9.41 -15.02 -21.61
C SER A 899 10.43 -15.79 -20.77
N SER A 900 10.57 -17.07 -21.08
CA SER A 900 11.61 -17.93 -20.52
C SER A 900 12.82 -17.94 -21.45
N ASN A 901 13.94 -17.41 -20.99
CA ASN A 901 15.23 -17.31 -21.70
C ASN A 901 16.15 -18.43 -21.22
N ILE A 902 16.41 -19.42 -22.08
CA ILE A 902 17.27 -20.55 -21.73
C ILE A 902 18.39 -20.62 -22.77
N TYR A 903 19.59 -20.19 -22.38
CA TYR A 903 20.70 -19.94 -23.30
C TYR A 903 21.98 -20.65 -22.91
N TYR A 904 22.83 -20.91 -23.92
CA TYR A 904 24.21 -21.37 -23.76
C TYR A 904 24.31 -22.70 -22.98
N ASN A 905 23.79 -23.78 -23.58
CA ASN A 905 23.85 -25.13 -23.02
C ASN A 905 23.18 -25.26 -21.65
N SER A 906 22.10 -24.52 -21.43
CA SER A 906 21.33 -24.55 -20.18
C SER A 906 20.11 -25.47 -20.27
N TRP A 907 19.52 -25.79 -19.12
CA TRP A 907 18.47 -26.82 -19.04
C TRP A 907 17.34 -26.45 -18.09
N LEU A 908 16.11 -26.56 -18.58
CA LEU A 908 14.90 -26.56 -17.76
C LEU A 908 14.30 -27.97 -17.80
N GLN A 909 14.35 -28.69 -16.68
CA GLN A 909 13.85 -30.06 -16.56
C GLN A 909 12.65 -30.12 -15.62
N LEU A 910 11.56 -30.73 -16.08
CA LEU A 910 10.43 -31.11 -15.24
C LEU A 910 10.17 -32.61 -15.37
N SER A 911 10.61 -33.41 -14.39
CA SER A 911 10.64 -34.87 -14.53
C SER A 911 10.09 -35.66 -13.34
N GLY A 912 9.48 -36.81 -13.62
CA GLY A 912 9.08 -37.77 -12.58
C GLY A 912 8.02 -37.27 -11.58
N ASN A 913 7.25 -36.23 -11.92
CA ASN A 913 6.26 -35.67 -11.00
C ASN A 913 4.92 -36.43 -11.08
N LEU A 914 4.18 -36.48 -9.97
CA LEU A 914 2.88 -37.15 -9.88
C LEU A 914 1.77 -36.12 -9.57
N CYS A 915 0.81 -35.99 -10.49
CA CYS A 915 -0.43 -35.24 -10.30
C CYS A 915 -1.59 -36.21 -10.05
N ARG A 916 -2.13 -36.25 -8.82
CA ARG A 916 -3.30 -37.11 -8.48
C ARG A 916 -4.61 -36.63 -9.07
N GLU A 917 -4.67 -35.36 -9.42
CA GLU A 917 -5.70 -34.79 -10.29
C GLU A 917 -4.98 -33.91 -11.31
N SER A 918 -5.31 -34.10 -12.58
CA SER A 918 -4.76 -33.29 -13.68
C SER A 918 -4.88 -31.79 -13.43
N PRO A 919 -3.83 -31.00 -13.74
CA PRO A 919 -3.92 -29.54 -13.75
C PRO A 919 -5.05 -29.07 -14.69
N SER A 920 -5.85 -28.09 -14.26
CA SER A 920 -6.99 -27.63 -15.08
C SER A 920 -6.60 -26.83 -16.32
N GLU A 921 -5.42 -26.20 -16.34
CA GLU A 921 -4.91 -25.49 -17.51
C GLU A 921 -3.72 -26.22 -18.15
N ALA A 922 -2.59 -26.34 -17.43
CA ALA A 922 -1.39 -27.01 -17.92
C ALA A 922 -0.47 -27.43 -16.78
N PHE A 923 0.34 -28.48 -16.97
CA PHE A 923 1.41 -28.79 -16.04
C PHE A 923 2.51 -27.71 -16.08
N ALA A 924 3.10 -27.46 -17.25
CA ALA A 924 4.02 -26.36 -17.48
C ALA A 924 3.42 -25.35 -18.47
N PHE A 925 3.24 -24.10 -18.03
CA PHE A 925 2.79 -23.00 -18.86
C PHE A 925 3.91 -21.97 -18.98
N LEU A 926 4.53 -21.87 -20.16
CA LEU A 926 5.60 -20.92 -20.46
C LEU A 926 5.06 -19.80 -21.37
N TYR A 927 4.51 -18.75 -20.76
CA TYR A 927 3.86 -17.63 -21.45
C TYR A 927 4.81 -16.43 -21.61
N PRO A 928 4.81 -15.72 -22.75
CA PRO A 928 4.11 -16.08 -23.97
C PRO A 928 4.94 -17.03 -24.85
N LYS A 929 6.27 -17.09 -24.63
CA LYS A 929 7.23 -17.77 -25.50
C LYS A 929 8.44 -18.27 -24.71
N VAL A 930 9.18 -19.20 -25.30
CA VAL A 930 10.47 -19.68 -24.80
C VAL A 930 11.54 -19.28 -25.80
N ASN A 931 12.66 -18.74 -25.36
CA ASN A 931 13.82 -18.45 -26.20
C ASN A 931 14.90 -19.50 -25.89
N LEU A 932 15.45 -20.14 -26.93
CA LEU A 932 16.36 -21.28 -26.77
C LEU A 932 17.61 -21.11 -27.63
N ARG A 933 18.79 -21.13 -26.99
CA ARG A 933 20.10 -21.12 -27.68
C ARG A 933 20.96 -22.26 -27.18
N ASP A 934 21.20 -23.25 -28.03
CA ASP A 934 21.98 -24.46 -27.73
C ASP A 934 21.54 -25.14 -26.41
N SER A 935 20.26 -24.99 -26.05
CA SER A 935 19.72 -25.28 -24.73
C SER A 935 18.46 -26.14 -24.84
N THR A 936 18.09 -26.79 -23.75
CA THR A 936 17.02 -27.79 -23.75
C THR A 936 15.94 -27.48 -22.72
N VAL A 937 14.68 -27.68 -23.10
CA VAL A 937 13.54 -27.84 -22.16
C VAL A 937 13.10 -29.29 -22.23
N SER A 938 13.00 -29.98 -21.09
CA SER A 938 12.56 -31.37 -21.05
C SER A 938 11.43 -31.62 -20.06
N VAL A 939 10.38 -32.30 -20.50
CA VAL A 939 9.24 -32.75 -19.69
C VAL A 939 9.14 -34.28 -19.77
N SER A 940 9.55 -35.01 -18.73
CA SER A 940 9.70 -36.47 -18.84
C SER A 940 9.20 -37.27 -17.63
N GLY A 941 8.64 -38.45 -17.84
CA GLY A 941 8.26 -39.36 -16.75
C GLY A 941 7.17 -38.84 -15.81
N ASN A 942 6.42 -37.80 -16.20
CA ASN A 942 5.37 -37.24 -15.36
C ASN A 942 4.09 -38.10 -15.46
N GLN A 943 3.43 -38.32 -14.33
CA GLN A 943 2.24 -39.16 -14.22
C GLN A 943 1.04 -38.30 -13.81
N PHE A 944 -0.05 -38.41 -14.56
CA PHE A 944 -1.28 -37.66 -14.33
C PHE A 944 -2.44 -38.62 -14.13
N VAL A 945 -3.32 -38.32 -13.18
CA VAL A 945 -4.58 -39.04 -13.01
C VAL A 945 -5.72 -38.09 -13.41
N SER A 946 -6.52 -38.50 -14.41
CA SER A 946 -7.56 -37.67 -15.02
C SER A 946 -8.83 -38.47 -15.27
N SER A 947 -10.01 -37.90 -14.99
CA SER A 947 -11.30 -38.56 -15.28
C SER A 947 -12.00 -38.08 -16.56
N THR A 948 -11.63 -36.92 -17.11
CA THR A 948 -12.45 -36.24 -18.13
C THR A 948 -11.70 -35.74 -19.37
N VAL A 949 -10.44 -35.30 -19.24
CA VAL A 949 -9.70 -34.65 -20.34
C VAL A 949 -8.21 -34.99 -20.22
N SER A 950 -7.55 -35.21 -21.36
CA SER A 950 -6.09 -35.32 -21.44
C SER A 950 -5.42 -34.01 -20.98
N PRO A 951 -4.60 -34.01 -19.93
CA PRO A 951 -3.92 -32.82 -19.46
C PRO A 951 -2.93 -32.28 -20.50
N THR A 952 -2.83 -30.95 -20.57
CA THR A 952 -1.75 -30.29 -21.33
C THR A 952 -0.48 -30.32 -20.50
N VAL A 953 0.51 -31.11 -20.90
CA VAL A 953 1.77 -31.25 -20.17
C VAL A 953 2.66 -30.02 -20.36
N LEU A 954 2.73 -29.50 -21.58
CA LEU A 954 3.51 -28.30 -21.91
C LEU A 954 2.71 -27.39 -22.83
N LEU A 955 2.56 -26.13 -22.41
CA LEU A 955 1.87 -25.08 -23.15
C LEU A 955 2.83 -23.90 -23.42
N ILE A 956 3.07 -23.62 -24.70
CA ILE A 956 3.85 -22.48 -25.19
C ILE A 956 3.01 -21.74 -26.24
N PRO A 957 2.35 -20.60 -25.93
CA PRO A 957 1.37 -20.02 -26.85
C PRO A 957 1.94 -19.38 -28.11
N LYS A 958 3.12 -18.76 -28.04
CA LYS A 958 3.71 -18.00 -29.15
C LYS A 958 5.05 -18.57 -29.59
N SER A 959 5.31 -18.46 -30.89
CA SER A 959 6.62 -18.71 -31.47
C SER A 959 7.64 -17.67 -30.98
N SER A 960 8.88 -18.12 -30.79
CA SER A 960 10.01 -17.23 -30.62
C SER A 960 10.75 -17.03 -31.96
N ARG A 961 11.34 -15.84 -32.13
CA ARG A 961 12.30 -15.56 -33.20
C ARG A 961 13.75 -15.81 -32.75
N ASP A 962 13.96 -16.01 -31.46
CA ASP A 962 15.26 -16.21 -30.84
C ASP A 962 15.46 -17.71 -30.53
N LEU A 963 15.61 -18.47 -31.61
CA LEU A 963 15.82 -19.92 -31.58
C LEU A 963 17.10 -20.24 -32.35
N THR A 964 18.08 -20.85 -31.68
CA THR A 964 19.34 -21.32 -32.28
C THR A 964 19.69 -22.67 -31.67
N ASN A 965 19.60 -23.77 -32.43
CA ASN A 965 19.88 -25.14 -31.95
C ASN A 965 19.19 -25.52 -30.61
N GLY A 966 18.04 -24.90 -30.31
CA GLY A 966 17.24 -25.21 -29.13
C GLY A 966 16.40 -26.46 -29.34
N ALA A 967 16.26 -27.29 -28.30
CA ALA A 967 15.44 -28.51 -28.33
C ALA A 967 14.38 -28.51 -27.23
N ILE A 968 13.20 -29.02 -27.56
CA ILE A 968 12.17 -29.36 -26.57
C ILE A 968 12.00 -30.89 -26.60
N VAL A 969 12.15 -31.56 -25.46
CA VAL A 969 12.08 -33.01 -25.36
C VAL A 969 10.96 -33.40 -24.40
N ALA A 970 9.99 -34.16 -24.88
CA ALA A 970 8.96 -34.76 -24.05
C ALA A 970 9.08 -36.29 -24.14
N ALA A 971 9.17 -36.98 -23.00
CA ALA A 971 9.37 -38.43 -23.00
C ALA A 971 8.58 -39.13 -21.89
N CYS A 972 7.80 -40.15 -22.23
CA CYS A 972 7.10 -41.01 -21.27
C CYS A 972 6.26 -40.26 -20.21
N ASN A 973 5.45 -39.29 -20.64
CA ASN A 973 4.43 -38.69 -19.75
C ASN A 973 3.14 -39.50 -19.89
N THR A 974 2.58 -39.96 -18.77
CA THR A 974 1.43 -40.88 -18.76
C THR A 974 0.21 -40.27 -18.08
N VAL A 975 -0.97 -40.59 -18.58
CA VAL A 975 -2.27 -40.20 -18.06
C VAL A 975 -3.03 -41.48 -17.76
N ASN A 976 -3.38 -41.72 -16.49
CA ASN A 976 -3.98 -42.98 -16.03
C ASN A 976 -3.16 -44.24 -16.39
N GLY A 977 -1.84 -44.11 -16.56
CA GLY A 977 -0.95 -45.19 -17.01
C GLY A 977 -0.88 -45.38 -18.52
N GLU A 978 -1.64 -44.60 -19.31
CA GLU A 978 -1.64 -44.61 -20.78
C GLU A 978 -0.89 -43.40 -21.35
N GLU A 979 -0.38 -43.49 -22.58
CA GLU A 979 0.39 -42.41 -23.23
C GLU A 979 -0.51 -41.34 -23.90
N GLU A 980 -1.43 -40.73 -23.14
CA GLU A 980 -2.42 -39.76 -23.66
C GLU A 980 -2.11 -38.28 -23.34
N ALA A 981 -0.84 -37.89 -23.23
CA ALA A 981 -0.44 -36.53 -22.90
C ALA A 981 -0.59 -35.53 -24.08
N ASN A 982 -1.17 -34.35 -23.82
CA ASN A 982 -1.28 -33.29 -24.82
C ASN A 982 -0.14 -32.26 -24.72
N TYR A 983 0.31 -31.72 -25.86
CA TYR A 983 1.37 -30.71 -25.95
C TYR A 983 0.97 -29.60 -26.92
N ALA A 984 0.95 -28.36 -26.44
CA ALA A 984 0.62 -27.19 -27.23
C ALA A 984 1.90 -26.38 -27.48
N ILE A 985 2.64 -26.77 -28.52
CA ILE A 985 3.95 -26.22 -28.87
C ILE A 985 3.93 -25.76 -30.34
N PRO A 986 4.30 -24.50 -30.65
CA PRO A 986 4.42 -24.01 -32.01
C PRO A 986 5.47 -24.79 -32.80
N SER A 987 5.21 -25.06 -34.08
CA SER A 987 6.08 -25.86 -34.95
C SER A 987 7.48 -25.28 -35.17
N VAL A 988 7.72 -24.01 -34.81
CA VAL A 988 9.05 -23.40 -34.87
C VAL A 988 10.02 -23.99 -33.85
N TYR A 989 9.52 -24.58 -32.77
CA TYR A 989 10.34 -25.26 -31.77
C TYR A 989 10.64 -26.68 -32.27
N ASN A 990 11.91 -27.09 -32.24
CA ASN A 990 12.33 -28.45 -32.57
C ASN A 990 11.93 -29.42 -31.44
N ALA A 991 10.64 -29.75 -31.39
CA ALA A 991 10.04 -30.57 -30.34
C ALA A 991 10.10 -32.06 -30.72
N THR A 992 10.71 -32.86 -29.85
CA THR A 992 10.76 -34.33 -29.95
C THR A 992 9.87 -34.92 -28.87
N ILE A 993 8.83 -35.64 -29.26
CA ILE A 993 7.87 -36.29 -28.34
C ILE A 993 8.06 -37.81 -28.47
N MET A 994 8.42 -38.47 -27.37
CA MET A 994 8.78 -39.89 -27.31
C MET A 994 7.85 -40.69 -26.40
N THR A 995 7.63 -41.93 -26.79
CA THR A 995 6.88 -42.95 -26.05
C THR A 995 7.72 -43.53 -24.91
N CYS A 996 7.10 -44.28 -24.00
CA CYS A 996 7.77 -44.97 -22.89
C CYS A 996 8.62 -46.18 -23.33
N SER A 997 8.58 -46.58 -24.60
CA SER A 997 9.36 -47.71 -25.12
C SER A 997 10.86 -47.41 -25.25
N ASP A 998 11.24 -46.14 -25.35
CA ASP A 998 12.64 -45.69 -25.36
C ASP A 998 12.78 -44.40 -24.52
N PRO A 999 12.68 -44.50 -23.19
CA PRO A 999 12.62 -43.32 -22.32
C PRO A 999 13.98 -42.63 -22.17
N CYS A 1000 15.07 -43.30 -22.55
CA CYS A 1000 16.44 -42.86 -22.25
C CYS A 1000 17.03 -41.93 -23.31
N THR A 1001 16.30 -40.87 -23.68
CA THR A 1001 16.94 -39.76 -24.39
C THR A 1001 17.91 -39.06 -23.44
N LEU A 1002 19.17 -38.90 -23.87
CA LEU A 1002 20.20 -38.14 -23.16
C LEU A 1002 19.63 -36.85 -22.55
N ALA A 1003 18.92 -36.06 -23.36
CA ALA A 1003 18.36 -34.76 -23.00
C ALA A 1003 17.12 -34.80 -22.08
N ALA A 1004 16.52 -35.97 -21.83
CA ALA A 1004 15.38 -36.11 -20.92
C ALA A 1004 15.81 -36.40 -19.48
N SER A 1005 16.88 -37.18 -19.30
CA SER A 1005 17.34 -37.67 -17.99
C SER A 1005 18.66 -37.03 -17.54
N CYS A 1006 19.53 -36.66 -18.47
CA CYS A 1006 20.86 -36.16 -18.20
C CYS A 1006 21.02 -34.71 -18.67
N PHE A 1007 21.72 -33.87 -17.91
CA PHE A 1007 22.01 -32.51 -18.33
C PHE A 1007 23.02 -32.52 -19.50
N PRO A 1008 22.65 -32.11 -20.74
CA PRO A 1008 23.51 -32.32 -21.91
C PRO A 1008 24.89 -31.64 -21.81
N ALA A 1009 24.97 -30.50 -21.11
CA ALA A 1009 26.20 -29.76 -20.89
C ALA A 1009 27.30 -30.54 -20.16
N TYR A 1010 26.91 -31.41 -19.21
CA TYR A 1010 27.81 -32.10 -18.29
C TYR A 1010 27.69 -33.62 -18.40
N THR A 1011 27.17 -34.13 -19.50
CA THR A 1011 27.04 -35.57 -19.73
C THR A 1011 27.96 -36.02 -20.85
N THR A 1012 28.77 -37.06 -20.61
CA THR A 1012 29.68 -37.64 -21.62
C THR A 1012 29.02 -38.78 -22.40
N THR A 1013 28.37 -39.69 -21.70
CA THR A 1013 27.59 -40.80 -22.25
C THR A 1013 26.37 -41.03 -21.36
N ALA A 1014 25.28 -41.54 -21.95
CA ALA A 1014 24.17 -42.09 -21.18
C ALA A 1014 23.94 -43.54 -21.61
N SER A 1015 23.73 -44.40 -20.62
CA SER A 1015 23.35 -45.79 -20.86
C SER A 1015 21.90 -45.84 -21.35
N SER A 1016 21.65 -46.59 -22.43
CA SER A 1016 20.28 -46.95 -22.83
C SER A 1016 19.62 -47.90 -21.82
N GLU A 1017 20.42 -48.69 -21.09
CA GLU A 1017 19.94 -49.51 -19.99
C GLU A 1017 19.91 -48.68 -18.69
N GLY A 1018 18.70 -48.37 -18.19
CA GLY A 1018 18.48 -47.68 -16.92
C GLY A 1018 18.65 -46.15 -16.95
N CYS A 1019 18.86 -45.54 -18.12
CA CYS A 1019 19.04 -44.09 -18.31
C CYS A 1019 20.15 -43.46 -17.44
N ALA A 1020 21.15 -44.24 -17.03
CA ALA A 1020 22.23 -43.77 -16.18
C ALA A 1020 23.17 -42.82 -16.94
N CYS A 1021 23.47 -41.66 -16.34
CA CYS A 1021 24.30 -40.62 -16.92
C CYS A 1021 25.76 -40.76 -16.44
N ALA A 1022 26.72 -40.75 -17.36
CA ALA A 1022 28.13 -40.61 -17.03
C ALA A 1022 28.53 -39.12 -17.10
N CYS A 1023 28.81 -38.53 -15.95
CA CYS A 1023 29.07 -37.10 -15.88
C CYS A 1023 30.47 -36.73 -16.40
N ALA A 1024 30.52 -35.63 -17.16
CA ALA A 1024 31.74 -34.93 -17.48
C ALA A 1024 32.35 -34.29 -16.22
N GLU A 1025 33.59 -33.85 -16.32
CA GLU A 1025 34.23 -33.10 -15.24
C GLU A 1025 33.40 -31.86 -14.86
N GLY A 1026 33.09 -31.72 -13.57
CA GLY A 1026 32.23 -30.66 -13.05
C GLY A 1026 30.73 -30.96 -13.00
N GLY A 1027 30.28 -32.11 -13.51
CA GLY A 1027 28.91 -32.61 -13.32
C GLY A 1027 28.77 -33.44 -12.03
N TYR A 1028 27.66 -33.25 -11.31
CA TYR A 1028 27.37 -33.89 -10.03
C TYR A 1028 26.01 -34.60 -10.01
N GLY A 1029 25.96 -35.75 -9.33
CA GLY A 1029 24.75 -36.55 -9.13
C GLY A 1029 24.24 -37.25 -10.40
N ASP A 1030 23.12 -37.97 -10.28
CA ASP A 1030 22.60 -38.85 -11.33
C ASP A 1030 22.21 -38.13 -12.63
N ALA A 1031 21.89 -36.84 -12.55
CA ALA A 1031 21.52 -36.01 -13.70
C ALA A 1031 22.67 -35.12 -14.22
N CYS A 1032 23.87 -35.25 -13.65
CA CYS A 1032 25.06 -34.45 -14.00
C CYS A 1032 24.85 -32.94 -13.90
N LEU A 1033 24.29 -32.47 -12.78
CA LEU A 1033 24.05 -31.05 -12.54
C LEU A 1033 25.37 -30.29 -12.30
N PRO A 1034 25.43 -28.97 -12.56
CA PRO A 1034 26.68 -28.22 -12.43
C PRO A 1034 27.15 -28.01 -10.97
N VAL A 1035 26.28 -28.33 -10.00
CA VAL A 1035 26.52 -28.21 -8.56
C VAL A 1035 25.98 -29.43 -7.83
N ALA A 1036 26.65 -29.82 -6.73
CA ALA A 1036 26.18 -30.90 -5.87
C ALA A 1036 24.90 -30.49 -5.12
N VAL A 1037 23.84 -31.28 -5.28
CA VAL A 1037 22.59 -31.13 -4.53
C VAL A 1037 22.69 -32.01 -3.29
N PRO A 1038 22.44 -31.49 -2.06
CA PRO A 1038 22.36 -32.33 -0.88
C PRO A 1038 21.35 -33.45 -1.09
N GLU A 1039 21.74 -34.69 -0.80
CA GLU A 1039 20.77 -35.78 -0.78
C GLU A 1039 19.71 -35.48 0.27
N PRO A 1040 18.42 -35.73 -0.02
CA PRO A 1040 17.40 -35.68 1.02
C PRO A 1040 17.85 -36.62 2.14
N PRO A 1041 17.65 -36.27 3.43
CA PRO A 1041 17.99 -37.16 4.53
C PRO A 1041 17.33 -38.51 4.25
N GLY A 1042 18.14 -39.53 4.01
CA GLY A 1042 17.67 -40.87 3.68
C GLY A 1042 16.66 -41.32 4.73
N THR A 1043 15.53 -41.85 4.28
CA THR A 1043 14.38 -42.26 5.11
C THR A 1043 14.68 -43.40 6.10
N ASP A 1044 15.93 -43.84 6.25
CA ASP A 1044 16.31 -45.02 7.02
C ASP A 1044 16.80 -44.74 8.45
N GLY A 1045 16.62 -43.54 9.01
CA GLY A 1045 17.04 -43.31 10.40
C GLY A 1045 16.51 -42.10 11.16
N ALA A 1046 15.77 -41.18 10.55
CA ALA A 1046 15.12 -40.09 11.28
C ALA A 1046 13.88 -40.62 12.01
N ASP A 1047 13.61 -40.12 13.22
CA ASP A 1047 12.37 -40.35 13.95
C ASP A 1047 11.19 -39.76 13.14
N LEU A 1048 10.61 -40.56 12.23
CA LEU A 1048 9.51 -40.19 11.32
C LEU A 1048 8.17 -39.95 12.05
N CYS A 1049 8.19 -39.95 13.37
CA CYS A 1049 7.01 -39.81 14.19
C CYS A 1049 6.61 -38.34 14.35
N VAL A 1050 5.38 -38.02 13.96
CA VAL A 1050 4.73 -36.77 14.35
C VAL A 1050 4.40 -36.86 15.84
N ARG A 1051 5.01 -35.99 16.66
CA ARG A 1051 4.89 -36.04 18.13
C ARG A 1051 4.08 -34.88 18.71
N ASP A 1052 3.27 -35.16 19.73
CA ASP A 1052 2.70 -34.18 20.69
C ASP A 1052 2.03 -32.94 20.06
N VAL A 1053 1.23 -33.17 19.01
CA VAL A 1053 0.50 -32.10 18.30
C VAL A 1053 -1.01 -32.33 18.37
N ARG A 1054 -1.78 -31.26 18.23
CA ARG A 1054 -3.23 -31.32 18.02
C ARG A 1054 -3.54 -31.11 16.55
N VAL A 1055 -4.42 -31.94 15.99
CA VAL A 1055 -4.80 -31.94 14.58
C VAL A 1055 -6.32 -31.89 14.48
N ASP A 1056 -6.84 -30.75 14.01
CA ASP A 1056 -8.28 -30.52 13.88
C ASP A 1056 -8.79 -30.72 12.43
N VAL A 1057 -7.95 -31.25 11.53
CA VAL A 1057 -8.27 -31.52 10.12
C VAL A 1057 -8.02 -32.98 9.77
N GLU A 1058 -8.73 -33.50 8.77
CA GLU A 1058 -8.57 -34.87 8.30
C GLU A 1058 -7.13 -35.13 7.84
N VAL A 1059 -6.57 -36.26 8.26
CA VAL A 1059 -5.18 -36.64 7.97
C VAL A 1059 -5.18 -37.82 7.01
N ASN A 1060 -4.60 -37.65 5.82
CA ASN A 1060 -4.29 -38.75 4.92
C ASN A 1060 -2.79 -39.08 5.04
N ALA A 1061 -2.46 -40.15 5.75
CA ALA A 1061 -1.11 -40.60 6.01
C ALA A 1061 -0.71 -41.77 5.08
N GLY A 1062 0.61 -41.99 4.98
CA GLY A 1062 1.20 -43.13 4.27
C GLY A 1062 1.72 -42.79 2.87
N LEU A 1063 1.16 -41.79 2.18
CA LEU A 1063 1.51 -41.44 0.80
C LEU A 1063 3.02 -41.24 0.59
N GLY A 1064 3.62 -42.05 -0.28
CA GLY A 1064 5.04 -41.95 -0.65
C GLY A 1064 6.05 -42.37 0.44
N THR A 1065 5.58 -42.78 1.62
CA THR A 1065 6.43 -43.17 2.75
C THR A 1065 6.24 -44.65 3.09
N SER A 1066 7.31 -45.31 3.54
CA SER A 1066 7.23 -46.69 4.06
C SER A 1066 6.82 -46.73 5.53
N VAL A 1067 6.79 -45.58 6.21
CA VAL A 1067 6.44 -45.45 7.63
C VAL A 1067 5.45 -44.30 7.84
N ALA A 1068 4.30 -44.59 8.44
CA ALA A 1068 3.41 -43.58 9.01
C ALA A 1068 3.48 -43.69 10.54
N CYS A 1069 4.05 -42.70 11.23
CA CYS A 1069 4.18 -42.74 12.69
C CYS A 1069 3.59 -41.50 13.38
N TYR A 1070 2.79 -41.72 14.42
CA TYR A 1070 2.22 -40.67 15.28
C TYR A 1070 2.40 -41.07 16.74
N VAL A 1071 2.90 -40.16 17.57
CA VAL A 1071 3.10 -40.40 19.01
C VAL A 1071 2.56 -39.25 19.84
N GLY A 1072 1.67 -39.48 20.80
CA GLY A 1072 1.14 -38.40 21.64
C GLY A 1072 0.23 -37.40 20.91
N VAL A 1073 -0.26 -37.74 19.73
CA VAL A 1073 -1.04 -36.82 18.88
C VAL A 1073 -2.51 -36.83 19.27
N THR A 1074 -3.12 -35.65 19.37
CA THR A 1074 -4.56 -35.48 19.56
C THR A 1074 -5.25 -35.19 18.22
N PHE A 1075 -6.14 -36.05 17.75
CA PHE A 1075 -6.91 -35.90 16.53
C PHE A 1075 -8.36 -35.53 16.84
N ALA A 1076 -8.84 -34.41 16.29
CA ALA A 1076 -10.25 -34.01 16.33
C ALA A 1076 -10.99 -34.25 14.99
N ALA A 1077 -10.30 -34.83 14.01
CA ALA A 1077 -10.83 -35.25 12.73
C ALA A 1077 -10.24 -36.61 12.32
N ASP A 1078 -10.86 -37.26 11.33
CA ASP A 1078 -10.50 -38.62 10.90
C ASP A 1078 -9.04 -38.73 10.41
N VAL A 1079 -8.43 -39.88 10.67
CA VAL A 1079 -7.08 -40.23 10.20
C VAL A 1079 -7.20 -41.42 9.27
N VAL A 1080 -6.71 -41.29 8.05
CA VAL A 1080 -6.74 -42.32 7.02
C VAL A 1080 -5.31 -42.69 6.66
N VAL A 1081 -4.95 -43.95 6.82
CA VAL A 1081 -3.69 -44.52 6.36
C VAL A 1081 -4.02 -45.45 5.21
N ASP A 1082 -3.84 -44.97 3.99
CA ASP A 1082 -3.95 -45.82 2.80
C ASP A 1082 -2.63 -46.57 2.64
N VAL A 1083 -2.62 -47.83 3.08
CA VAL A 1083 -1.41 -48.64 3.01
C VAL A 1083 -1.12 -49.12 1.60
N GLU A 1084 -2.04 -49.05 0.63
CA GLU A 1084 -1.75 -49.29 -0.79
C GLU A 1084 -0.91 -48.13 -1.38
N SER A 1085 -1.18 -46.90 -0.93
CA SER A 1085 -0.48 -45.68 -1.35
C SER A 1085 0.93 -45.47 -0.74
N MET A 1086 1.28 -46.27 0.26
CA MET A 1086 2.59 -46.26 0.90
C MET A 1086 3.69 -46.78 -0.03
N SER A 1087 4.93 -46.29 0.17
CA SER A 1087 6.10 -46.73 -0.59
C SER A 1087 6.79 -47.93 0.07
N GLY A 1088 7.60 -48.66 -0.71
CA GLY A 1088 8.35 -49.82 -0.23
C GLY A 1088 7.56 -51.13 -0.16
N SER A 1089 8.30 -52.24 0.00
CA SER A 1089 7.76 -53.61 0.15
C SER A 1089 7.37 -53.95 1.59
N VAL A 1090 7.91 -53.23 2.58
CA VAL A 1090 7.54 -53.32 4.00
C VAL A 1090 7.01 -51.97 4.45
N ARG A 1091 5.77 -51.93 4.91
CA ARG A 1091 5.04 -50.70 5.24
C ARG A 1091 4.65 -50.72 6.71
N ASN A 1092 5.11 -49.74 7.49
CA ASN A 1092 4.90 -49.67 8.92
C ASN A 1092 3.95 -48.54 9.28
N VAL A 1093 2.90 -48.85 10.03
CA VAL A 1093 1.95 -47.84 10.54
C VAL A 1093 1.99 -47.91 12.05
N THR A 1094 2.39 -46.83 12.72
CA THR A 1094 2.50 -46.77 14.18
C THR A 1094 1.70 -45.58 14.73
N LEU A 1095 0.78 -45.86 15.65
CA LEU A 1095 0.15 -44.83 16.47
C LEU A 1095 0.38 -45.20 17.93
N ALA A 1096 1.11 -44.37 18.68
CA ALA A 1096 1.42 -44.61 20.09
C ALA A 1096 0.91 -43.48 20.98
N ASN A 1097 0.14 -43.77 22.02
CA ASN A 1097 -0.38 -42.78 22.98
C ASN A 1097 -1.16 -41.63 22.32
N CYS A 1098 -1.87 -41.90 21.21
CA CYS A 1098 -2.68 -40.90 20.53
C CYS A 1098 -4.07 -40.77 21.17
N LEU A 1099 -4.70 -39.60 21.04
CA LEU A 1099 -6.03 -39.30 21.57
C LEU A 1099 -6.98 -38.88 20.43
N PHE A 1100 -8.15 -39.51 20.32
CA PHE A 1100 -9.18 -39.18 19.32
C PHE A 1100 -10.40 -38.55 20.00
N VAL A 1101 -10.70 -37.31 19.62
CA VAL A 1101 -11.79 -36.49 20.16
C VAL A 1101 -12.80 -36.09 19.08
N GLY A 1102 -13.99 -35.66 19.48
CA GLY A 1102 -15.02 -35.16 18.55
C GLY A 1102 -15.60 -36.19 17.57
N GLY A 1103 -15.45 -37.49 17.81
CA GLY A 1103 -15.91 -38.55 16.90
C GLY A 1103 -14.91 -38.92 15.79
N ALA A 1104 -13.69 -38.38 15.83
CA ALA A 1104 -12.60 -38.75 14.93
C ALA A 1104 -12.35 -40.26 14.94
N SER A 1105 -12.12 -40.85 13.76
CA SER A 1105 -11.80 -42.27 13.61
C SER A 1105 -10.50 -42.49 12.84
N LEU A 1106 -9.80 -43.58 13.16
CA LEU A 1106 -8.64 -44.07 12.41
C LEU A 1106 -9.11 -45.10 11.38
N TYR A 1107 -8.68 -44.93 10.13
CA TYR A 1107 -8.88 -45.85 9.02
C TYR A 1107 -7.50 -46.34 8.55
N VAL A 1108 -7.29 -47.65 8.50
CA VAL A 1108 -6.11 -48.26 7.86
C VAL A 1108 -6.62 -49.11 6.71
N VAL A 1109 -6.39 -48.63 5.49
CA VAL A 1109 -7.04 -49.13 4.27
C VAL A 1109 -6.02 -49.87 3.42
N GLY A 1110 -6.23 -51.17 3.23
CA GLY A 1110 -5.46 -52.03 2.33
C GLY A 1110 -5.87 -51.94 0.86
N TRP A 1111 -5.35 -52.87 0.06
CA TRP A 1111 -5.54 -52.93 -1.38
C TRP A 1111 -6.96 -53.32 -1.76
N ARG A 1112 -7.54 -52.60 -2.73
CA ARG A 1112 -8.84 -52.97 -3.32
C ARG A 1112 -8.77 -54.24 -4.17
N SER A 1113 -7.63 -54.46 -4.81
CA SER A 1113 -7.31 -55.65 -5.63
C SER A 1113 -6.30 -56.55 -4.89
N ASP A 1114 -5.92 -57.68 -5.51
CA ASP A 1114 -4.89 -58.55 -4.92
C ASP A 1114 -3.54 -57.82 -4.85
N PRO A 1115 -2.92 -57.69 -3.66
CA PRO A 1115 -1.63 -57.05 -3.53
C PRO A 1115 -0.55 -57.83 -4.29
N THR A 1116 0.44 -57.11 -4.80
CA THR A 1116 1.60 -57.73 -5.47
C THR A 1116 2.37 -58.63 -4.51
N ALA A 1117 2.93 -59.74 -5.02
CA ALA A 1117 3.71 -60.67 -4.23
C ALA A 1117 4.95 -59.98 -3.62
N GLY A 1118 5.29 -60.33 -2.38
CA GLY A 1118 6.46 -59.78 -1.66
C GLY A 1118 6.19 -58.52 -0.84
N GLN A 1119 4.95 -58.03 -0.79
CA GLN A 1119 4.54 -56.92 0.07
C GLN A 1119 4.25 -57.41 1.50
N ARG A 1120 4.46 -56.55 2.51
CA ARG A 1120 4.09 -56.77 3.91
C ARG A 1120 3.73 -55.44 4.58
N VAL A 1121 2.69 -55.46 5.42
CA VAL A 1121 2.30 -54.31 6.24
C VAL A 1121 2.34 -54.69 7.71
N ASP A 1122 2.98 -53.89 8.55
CA ASP A 1122 2.94 -54.01 10.01
C ASP A 1122 2.26 -52.76 10.60
N VAL A 1123 1.07 -52.94 11.19
CA VAL A 1123 0.29 -51.89 11.85
C VAL A 1123 0.36 -52.10 13.36
N LEU A 1124 0.82 -51.11 14.10
CA LEU A 1124 0.88 -51.06 15.56
C LEU A 1124 0.12 -49.84 16.08
N ILE A 1125 -0.96 -50.09 16.80
CA ILE A 1125 -1.73 -49.07 17.52
C ILE A 1125 -1.58 -49.39 19.00
N SER A 1126 -0.90 -48.55 19.76
CA SER A 1126 -0.58 -48.74 21.18
C SER A 1126 -1.01 -47.52 21.98
N GLY A 1127 -1.67 -47.70 23.13
CA GLY A 1127 -2.05 -46.55 23.97
C GLY A 1127 -3.07 -45.60 23.34
N LEU A 1128 -3.81 -46.01 22.32
CA LEU A 1128 -4.81 -45.16 21.66
C LEU A 1128 -6.01 -44.94 22.60
N GLU A 1129 -6.35 -43.69 22.89
CA GLU A 1129 -7.55 -43.32 23.62
C GLU A 1129 -8.58 -42.70 22.66
N SER A 1130 -9.78 -43.29 22.57
CA SER A 1130 -10.89 -42.75 21.78
C SER A 1130 -12.16 -42.78 22.62
N CYS A 1131 -12.54 -41.62 23.17
CA CYS A 1131 -13.63 -41.51 24.16
C CYS A 1131 -14.92 -40.89 23.61
N SER A 1132 -14.94 -40.49 22.34
CA SER A 1132 -15.96 -39.56 21.80
C SER A 1132 -16.84 -40.15 20.68
N GLY A 1133 -16.96 -41.48 20.61
CA GLY A 1133 -17.72 -42.15 19.54
C GLY A 1133 -16.98 -42.23 18.21
N GLY A 1134 -15.66 -42.17 18.24
CA GLY A 1134 -14.77 -42.54 17.15
C GLY A 1134 -14.30 -44.00 17.27
N GLY A 1135 -13.57 -44.51 16.29
CA GLY A 1135 -13.07 -45.89 16.33
C GLY A 1135 -11.86 -46.16 15.44
N VAL A 1136 -11.46 -47.44 15.36
CA VAL A 1136 -10.39 -47.93 14.48
C VAL A 1136 -11.01 -48.87 13.44
N VAL A 1137 -10.78 -48.57 12.16
CA VAL A 1137 -11.22 -49.37 11.02
C VAL A 1137 -10.00 -49.91 10.30
N VAL A 1138 -9.96 -51.21 10.08
CA VAL A 1138 -8.99 -51.87 9.21
C VAL A 1138 -9.77 -52.49 8.06
N ALA A 1139 -9.48 -52.09 6.84
CA ALA A 1139 -10.31 -52.41 5.68
C ALA A 1139 -9.50 -52.95 4.50
N ASN A 1140 -10.17 -53.61 3.56
CA ASN A 1140 -9.62 -54.15 2.32
C ASN A 1140 -8.56 -55.26 2.53
N ARG A 1141 -7.84 -55.62 1.47
CA ARG A 1141 -6.90 -56.75 1.46
C ARG A 1141 -5.53 -56.34 2.00
N PHE A 1142 -4.96 -57.17 2.86
CA PHE A 1142 -3.58 -57.04 3.31
C PHE A 1142 -2.73 -58.18 2.73
N PRO A 1143 -1.48 -57.92 2.34
CA PRO A 1143 -0.57 -58.93 1.81
C PRO A 1143 -0.33 -60.08 2.80
N PRO A 1144 -0.10 -61.33 2.32
CA PRO A 1144 0.28 -62.44 3.19
C PRO A 1144 1.51 -62.11 4.06
N GLY A 1145 1.40 -62.36 5.37
CA GLY A 1145 2.46 -62.05 6.35
C GLY A 1145 2.36 -60.68 7.01
N SER A 1146 1.39 -59.85 6.61
CA SER A 1146 1.07 -58.59 7.29
C SER A 1146 0.57 -58.82 8.73
N ARG A 1147 0.82 -57.86 9.61
CA ARG A 1147 0.42 -57.88 11.02
C ARG A 1147 -0.34 -56.62 11.38
N VAL A 1148 -1.40 -56.77 12.16
CA VAL A 1148 -2.16 -55.65 12.70
C VAL A 1148 -2.32 -55.90 14.20
N ALA A 1149 -1.78 -55.00 15.01
CA ALA A 1149 -1.81 -55.05 16.46
C ALA A 1149 -2.46 -53.78 17.02
N VAL A 1150 -3.52 -53.96 17.80
CA VAL A 1150 -4.11 -52.91 18.64
C VAL A 1150 -3.93 -53.35 20.09
N VAL A 1151 -3.11 -52.63 20.85
CA VAL A 1151 -2.67 -52.99 22.20
C VAL A 1151 -2.78 -51.79 23.14
N ASP A 1152 -2.96 -52.03 24.43
CA ASP A 1152 -2.99 -51.00 25.50
C ASP A 1152 -3.91 -49.80 25.22
N SER A 1153 -4.94 -49.98 24.39
CA SER A 1153 -5.79 -48.91 23.87
C SER A 1153 -7.15 -48.89 24.56
N VAL A 1154 -7.68 -47.70 24.82
CA VAL A 1154 -9.01 -47.46 25.41
C VAL A 1154 -9.94 -46.92 24.34
N LEU A 1155 -10.86 -47.76 23.85
CA LEU A 1155 -11.84 -47.40 22.83
C LEU A 1155 -13.26 -47.42 23.43
N ILE A 1156 -13.87 -46.27 23.62
CA ILE A 1156 -15.20 -46.11 24.21
C ILE A 1156 -16.19 -45.64 23.15
N ALA A 1157 -17.12 -46.52 22.80
CA ALA A 1157 -18.24 -46.21 21.90
C ALA A 1157 -19.53 -45.95 22.69
N GLU A 1158 -19.67 -44.77 23.30
CA GLU A 1158 -20.91 -44.38 24.02
C GLU A 1158 -22.11 -44.17 23.08
N LYS A 1159 -21.83 -43.86 21.81
CA LYS A 1159 -22.81 -43.67 20.74
C LYS A 1159 -22.40 -44.47 19.52
N ARG A 1160 -23.34 -44.69 18.60
CA ARG A 1160 -23.08 -45.37 17.32
C ARG A 1160 -21.98 -44.62 16.55
N VAL A 1161 -20.85 -45.29 16.31
CA VAL A 1161 -19.78 -44.78 15.46
C VAL A 1161 -20.21 -44.89 13.99
N ALA A 1162 -20.31 -43.77 13.28
CA ALA A 1162 -20.69 -43.73 11.87
C ALA A 1162 -19.43 -43.61 11.01
N TYR A 1163 -18.94 -44.74 10.50
CA TYR A 1163 -17.77 -44.75 9.62
C TYR A 1163 -18.12 -44.26 8.20
N ARG A 1164 -17.21 -43.53 7.56
CA ARG A 1164 -17.37 -43.09 6.17
C ARG A 1164 -17.31 -44.27 5.19
N GLY A 1165 -18.25 -44.34 4.26
CA GLY A 1165 -18.30 -45.38 3.22
C GLY A 1165 -17.32 -45.19 2.06
N ALA A 1166 -16.63 -44.05 1.97
CA ALA A 1166 -15.81 -43.67 0.81
C ALA A 1166 -14.62 -44.62 0.52
N TYR A 1167 -14.18 -45.41 1.52
CA TYR A 1167 -13.01 -46.28 1.41
C TYR A 1167 -13.31 -47.68 0.83
N GLY A 1168 -14.55 -47.93 0.40
CA GLY A 1168 -14.95 -49.23 -0.16
C GLY A 1168 -15.01 -50.33 0.90
N LEU A 1169 -15.59 -50.02 2.07
CA LEU A 1169 -15.68 -50.92 3.23
C LEU A 1169 -16.55 -52.18 3.02
N GLY A 1170 -17.12 -52.36 1.82
CA GLY A 1170 -18.27 -53.23 1.57
C GLY A 1170 -19.56 -52.47 1.81
#